data_AF-A0A914LFA8-F1
#
_entry.id   AF-A0A914LFA8-F1
#
_cell.length_a   1.000
_cell.length_b   1.000
_cell.length_c   1.000
_cell.angle_alpha   90.00
_cell.angle_beta   90.00
_cell.angle_gamma   90.00
#
_symmetry.space_group_name_H-M   'P 1'
#
loop_
_entity.id
_entity.type
_entity.pdbx_description
1 polymer ?
#
loop_
_entity_poly.entity_id
_entity_poly.type
_entity_poly.pdbx_seq_one_letter_code
_entity_poly.pdbx_strand_id
1 'polypeptide(L)'
;MTNAFISSGSQVLPSKELALFRKILKCYEQKQYKVGLRCAKQILSNPNFCEHGETLAMKGLILNCMGKHEEALEIVKKGLAADLKSHVCWHVFGLVQRSDKRYDEAIKAYKMALRIEKENVQILRDLSLLQIQLRDLEGYRDSRYQLLVLKPSKMSWIGYASAYHLLKEYDVALYILGEFKKNNRAPAKIDIESSEIILYEIMILTEAGRFGEALARLEENSTSILDRLAYFEIRASLLINLERFEDAERVYWTLIDRNPDNIFYYKQIEKCRKLDNTQQNNQDLITLYDTIILQRPKASLPKLIYLLYVDGPIFEEKVRTYLITCFRKGIPSLFKNLLTLYDNQQKVKTIERILLDFVYKFEENGYNRFSLDGSNLPECPTTVLWTYYYLAQHFDRLKNYQRALKYIDEALKHTPTLIELYMAKAKIFKHSGDYTAAADLMLSAQELDTADRYLNSKCAKYLLRDCRIKEAEEMCSKFTREGMSANDNMIEMQCLWYEYEAALAYFRLAKYGESLQKCHQIEQHFVNFYEDQYDFHGYCLRKMTLSTYIKFLRFEDVLNSQQFYVKATKLAVSIYIDMVENPQKFVEKQMQDNSALTPAELRKLKRKANKAKAEKDKQNAEQAAKQSTSKQRMDGEFDVFDPEPLLIYLLYVDGPIFEEKVRTYLITCFRKGIPSLFKNLLTLYDNQQKVKTIERILLDFVYKFEENGYNRFSLDGSNLPECPTTVLWTYYYLAQHFDRLKNYQRALKYIDEALKHTPTLIELYMAKAKIFKHSGDYTAAADLMLSAQELDTADRYLNSKCAKYLLRDCRIKEAEEMCSKFTREGMSANDSMIEMQCLWYEYEAALAYFRLAKYGESLQKCHQIEQHFVNFYEDQYDFHGYCLRKMTLSTYIKFLRFEDVLNSQQFYVKATKLAVSIYIDMVENPQKFVEKQTQDNSALTPAELRKLKRKANKAKAEKDKQNAEQAAKQSTSKQRMDGEFDVFDPEPFDTQKLLKPENPIEEACKFIKPILQMPCEDVDFWVIAFRVYSYKDKLLIMLKCLYKIFNLDPTNKQLLNELFAKYKEKFEQSEASKIKKTTNLLVDLTKALEIKLGINEGNVSTLARDD
;
A
#
# COMPACT_ATOMS: atom_id res chain seq x y z
N MET A 1 19.60 -0.41 31.87
CA MET A 1 18.57 0.52 32.38
C MET A 1 18.10 0.18 33.79
N THR A 2 18.40 -1.01 34.32
CA THR A 2 18.34 -1.44 35.75
C THR A 2 18.22 -0.37 36.85
N ASN A 3 19.00 0.72 36.80
CA ASN A 3 18.98 1.77 37.83
C ASN A 3 17.76 2.71 37.75
N ALA A 4 17.04 2.77 36.63
CA ALA A 4 15.86 3.62 36.46
C ALA A 4 14.57 3.05 37.08
N PHE A 5 14.63 1.78 37.53
CA PHE A 5 13.52 1.03 38.10
C PHE A 5 13.90 0.44 39.48
N ILE A 6 14.65 1.22 40.28
CA ILE A 6 14.86 0.91 41.69
C ILE A 6 13.52 1.12 42.39
N SER A 7 13.02 0.07 43.05
CA SER A 7 11.72 0.11 43.72
C SER A 7 11.75 1.11 44.88
N SER A 8 11.03 2.22 44.71
CA SER A 8 10.84 3.30 45.67
C SER A 8 9.37 3.53 46.00
N GLY A 9 8.47 2.70 45.45
CA GLY A 9 7.05 2.71 45.76
C GLY A 9 6.75 2.44 47.23
N SER A 10 5.51 2.71 47.61
CA SER A 10 5.00 2.54 48.98
C SER A 10 4.91 1.07 49.42
N GLN A 11 5.00 0.13 48.48
CA GLN A 11 4.81 -1.31 48.65
C GLN A 11 6.16 -2.06 48.51
N VAL A 12 7.02 -2.00 49.53
CA VAL A 12 8.37 -2.59 49.44
C VAL A 12 8.33 -4.13 49.39
N LEU A 13 8.80 -4.72 48.28
CA LEU A 13 8.90 -6.18 48.13
C LEU A 13 10.01 -6.80 49.01
N PRO A 14 9.76 -7.95 49.67
CA PRO A 14 10.80 -8.72 50.37
C PRO A 14 11.91 -9.22 49.42
N SER A 15 13.07 -9.57 49.96
CA SER A 15 14.27 -9.90 49.16
C SER A 15 14.08 -10.97 48.09
N LYS A 16 13.13 -11.91 48.26
CA LYS A 16 12.85 -12.98 47.30
C LYS A 16 12.01 -12.48 46.12
N GLU A 17 10.91 -11.79 46.41
CA GLU A 17 10.03 -11.15 45.43
C GLU A 17 10.74 -9.98 44.72
N LEU A 18 11.60 -9.23 45.43
CA LEU A 18 12.46 -8.19 44.85
C LEU A 18 13.47 -8.76 43.85
N ALA A 19 14.02 -9.96 44.09
CA ALA A 19 14.88 -10.65 43.14
C ALA A 19 14.10 -11.10 41.88
N LEU A 20 12.85 -11.54 42.04
CA LEU A 20 11.94 -11.78 40.92
C LEU A 20 11.62 -10.49 40.16
N PHE A 21 11.40 -9.36 40.85
CA PHE A 21 11.10 -8.08 40.21
C PHE A 21 12.29 -7.56 39.38
N ARG A 22 13.51 -7.62 39.94
CA ARG A 22 14.76 -7.34 39.20
C ARG A 22 14.93 -8.27 37.99
N LYS A 23 14.44 -9.51 38.06
CA LYS A 23 14.41 -10.44 36.92
C LYS A 23 13.37 -10.05 35.87
N ILE A 24 12.18 -9.54 36.24
CA ILE A 24 11.20 -8.99 35.28
C ILE A 24 11.83 -7.84 34.48
N LEU A 25 12.47 -6.89 35.17
CA LEU A 25 13.16 -5.75 34.54
C LEU A 25 14.24 -6.23 33.56
N LYS A 26 15.10 -7.17 33.97
CA LYS A 26 16.12 -7.75 33.09
C LYS A 26 15.50 -8.52 31.91
N CYS A 27 14.42 -9.26 32.11
CA CYS A 27 13.73 -9.94 31.01
C CYS A 27 13.10 -8.94 30.03
N TYR A 28 12.59 -7.79 30.49
CA TYR A 28 12.14 -6.72 29.60
C TYR A 28 13.30 -6.13 28.78
N GLU A 29 14.43 -5.77 29.42
CA GLU A 29 15.63 -5.30 28.71
C GLU A 29 16.18 -6.31 27.69
N GLN A 30 16.16 -7.60 28.04
CA GLN A 30 16.62 -8.71 27.18
C GLN A 30 15.54 -9.19 26.20
N LYS A 31 14.42 -8.48 26.05
CA LYS A 31 13.31 -8.81 25.15
C LYS A 31 12.58 -10.15 25.47
N GLN A 32 12.85 -10.79 26.61
CA GLN A 32 12.34 -12.11 27.02
C GLN A 32 10.94 -12.05 27.66
N TYR A 33 9.96 -11.52 26.93
CA TYR A 33 8.61 -11.22 27.44
C TYR A 33 7.90 -12.42 28.08
N LYS A 34 7.94 -13.60 27.46
CA LYS A 34 7.33 -14.86 27.96
C LYS A 34 8.02 -15.38 29.25
N VAL A 35 9.21 -14.89 29.61
CA VAL A 35 9.87 -15.15 30.91
C VAL A 35 9.51 -14.08 31.93
N GLY A 36 9.52 -12.79 31.53
CA GLY A 36 9.11 -11.67 32.37
C GLY A 36 7.68 -11.83 32.92
N LEU A 37 6.73 -12.22 32.07
CA LEU A 37 5.34 -12.50 32.49
C LEU A 37 5.23 -13.66 33.49
N ARG A 38 6.09 -14.69 33.40
CA ARG A 38 6.12 -15.78 34.39
C ARG A 38 6.62 -15.28 35.75
N CYS A 39 7.67 -14.47 35.77
CA CYS A 39 8.16 -13.86 37.02
C CYS A 39 7.17 -12.86 37.62
N ALA A 40 6.45 -12.08 36.79
CA ALA A 40 5.37 -11.20 37.24
C ALA A 40 4.21 -12.00 37.86
N LYS A 41 3.76 -13.08 37.19
CA LYS A 41 2.73 -13.99 37.73
C LYS A 41 3.15 -14.60 39.07
N GLN A 42 4.43 -14.95 39.27
CA GLN A 42 4.91 -15.50 40.55
C GLN A 42 4.76 -14.52 41.71
N ILE A 43 5.12 -13.23 41.54
CA ILE A 43 4.92 -12.20 42.57
C ILE A 43 3.41 -11.99 42.81
N LEU A 44 2.64 -11.75 41.75
CA LEU A 44 1.20 -11.46 41.83
C LEU A 44 0.35 -12.65 42.30
N SER A 45 0.88 -13.88 42.30
CA SER A 45 0.21 -15.07 42.83
C SER A 45 0.28 -15.19 44.36
N ASN A 46 1.15 -14.42 45.01
CA ASN A 46 1.17 -14.31 46.46
C ASN A 46 0.06 -13.33 46.89
N PRO A 47 -0.91 -13.73 47.74
CA PRO A 47 -2.00 -12.85 48.17
C PRO A 47 -1.54 -11.54 48.82
N ASN A 48 -0.33 -11.50 49.40
CA ASN A 48 0.22 -10.29 50.00
C ASN A 48 0.75 -9.26 48.97
N PHE A 49 0.91 -9.66 47.71
CA PHE A 49 1.50 -8.84 46.63
C PHE A 49 0.68 -8.90 45.33
N CYS A 50 -0.57 -9.39 45.37
CA CYS A 50 -1.43 -9.55 44.18
C CYS A 50 -1.81 -8.22 43.52
N GLU A 51 -1.85 -7.13 44.29
CA GLU A 51 -2.07 -5.76 43.80
C GLU A 51 -0.77 -4.94 43.73
N HIS A 52 0.40 -5.58 43.67
CA HIS A 52 1.68 -4.84 43.68
C HIS A 52 1.83 -3.94 42.43
N GLY A 53 1.75 -2.62 42.63
CA GLY A 53 1.57 -1.63 41.57
C GLY A 53 2.66 -1.69 40.50
N GLU A 54 3.93 -1.73 40.91
CA GLU A 54 5.07 -1.74 39.98
C GLU A 54 5.15 -3.04 39.17
N THR A 55 4.69 -4.17 39.73
CA THR A 55 4.65 -5.46 39.02
C THR A 55 3.46 -5.53 38.05
N LEU A 56 2.31 -4.95 38.42
CA LEU A 56 1.18 -4.78 37.49
C LEU A 56 1.58 -3.87 36.32
N ALA A 57 2.23 -2.74 36.59
CA ALA A 57 2.76 -1.85 35.56
C ALA A 57 3.73 -2.59 34.62
N MET A 58 4.77 -3.24 35.15
CA MET A 58 5.73 -3.99 34.32
C MET A 58 5.10 -5.16 33.55
N LYS A 59 4.09 -5.85 34.11
CA LYS A 59 3.29 -6.85 33.39
C LYS A 59 2.58 -6.21 32.18
N GLY A 60 1.95 -5.05 32.38
CA GLY A 60 1.28 -4.30 31.32
C GLY A 60 2.24 -3.81 30.24
N LEU A 61 3.41 -3.28 30.58
CA LEU A 61 4.43 -2.87 29.61
C LEU A 61 4.88 -4.04 28.72
N ILE A 62 5.06 -5.23 29.32
CA ILE A 62 5.44 -6.43 28.57
C ILE A 62 4.32 -6.88 27.62
N LEU A 63 3.05 -6.79 28.03
CA LEU A 63 1.91 -7.08 27.15
C LEU A 63 1.78 -6.08 26.00
N ASN A 64 2.10 -4.80 26.24
CA ASN A 64 2.11 -3.77 25.20
C ASN A 64 3.11 -4.09 24.10
N CYS A 65 4.30 -4.55 24.49
CA CYS A 65 5.34 -5.01 23.56
C CYS A 65 5.09 -6.41 22.97
N MET A 66 3.93 -7.02 23.25
CA MET A 66 3.40 -8.22 22.58
C MET A 66 2.11 -7.88 21.79
N GLY A 67 1.95 -6.62 21.36
CA GLY A 67 0.81 -6.15 20.57
C GLY A 67 -0.54 -6.07 21.30
N LYS A 68 -0.59 -6.40 22.60
CA LYS A 68 -1.84 -6.42 23.39
C LYS A 68 -2.14 -5.06 24.01
N HIS A 69 -2.16 -4.02 23.18
CA HIS A 69 -2.25 -2.62 23.59
C HIS A 69 -3.44 -2.33 24.52
N GLU A 70 -4.64 -2.87 24.25
CA GLU A 70 -5.79 -2.69 25.15
C GLU A 70 -5.63 -3.40 26.50
N GLU A 71 -5.21 -4.68 26.52
CA GLU A 71 -5.01 -5.45 27.76
C GLU A 71 -3.91 -4.81 28.62
N ALA A 72 -2.84 -4.34 27.96
CA ALA A 72 -1.75 -3.60 28.57
C ALA A 72 -2.24 -2.30 29.21
N LEU A 73 -3.00 -1.47 28.49
CA LEU A 73 -3.48 -0.18 28.99
C LEU A 73 -4.38 -0.34 30.22
N GLU A 74 -5.22 -1.38 30.25
CA GLU A 74 -6.00 -1.72 31.46
C GLU A 74 -5.11 -2.16 32.63
N ILE A 75 -4.14 -3.04 32.40
CA ILE A 75 -3.28 -3.59 33.44
C ILE A 75 -2.34 -2.51 34.01
N VAL A 76 -1.81 -1.62 33.17
CA VAL A 76 -1.04 -0.45 33.64
C VAL A 76 -1.91 0.51 34.43
N LYS A 77 -3.15 0.79 34.00
CA LYS A 77 -4.10 1.61 34.79
C LYS A 77 -4.42 0.99 36.15
N LYS A 78 -4.57 -0.34 36.24
CA LYS A 78 -4.74 -1.07 37.50
C LYS A 78 -3.50 -0.96 38.40
N GLY A 79 -2.29 -1.14 37.85
CA GLY A 79 -1.04 -0.95 38.60
C GLY A 79 -0.82 0.48 39.10
N LEU A 80 -1.16 1.47 38.26
CA LEU A 80 -1.09 2.90 38.59
C LEU A 80 -2.10 3.31 39.67
N ALA A 81 -3.30 2.70 39.69
CA ALA A 81 -4.27 2.91 40.77
C ALA A 81 -3.80 2.30 42.10
N ALA A 82 -3.04 1.19 42.05
CA ALA A 82 -2.52 0.51 43.23
C ALA A 82 -1.30 1.22 43.87
N ASP A 83 -0.43 1.87 43.08
CA ASP A 83 0.56 2.81 43.62
C ASP A 83 0.71 4.08 42.76
N LEU A 84 -0.12 5.09 43.08
CA LEU A 84 -0.07 6.44 42.50
C LEU A 84 1.21 7.23 42.84
N LYS A 85 2.02 6.77 43.81
CA LYS A 85 3.27 7.39 44.26
C LYS A 85 4.52 6.70 43.70
N SER A 86 4.39 5.61 42.95
CA SER A 86 5.50 4.99 42.21
C SER A 86 5.76 5.74 40.89
N HIS A 87 6.98 6.25 40.72
CA HIS A 87 7.41 6.84 39.44
C HIS A 87 7.47 5.78 38.32
N VAL A 88 7.74 4.52 38.67
CA VAL A 88 7.73 3.38 37.74
C VAL A 88 6.36 3.24 37.08
N CYS A 89 5.28 3.31 37.87
CA CYS A 89 3.92 3.18 37.36
C CYS A 89 3.57 4.31 36.37
N TRP A 90 3.95 5.55 36.69
CA TRP A 90 3.76 6.71 35.80
C TRP A 90 4.65 6.67 34.55
N HIS A 91 5.92 6.24 34.66
CA HIS A 91 6.82 6.08 33.51
C HIS A 91 6.31 5.01 32.54
N VAL A 92 5.90 3.86 33.08
CA VAL A 92 5.29 2.78 32.29
C VAL A 92 4.01 3.24 31.59
N PHE A 93 3.15 4.00 32.27
CA PHE A 93 1.95 4.56 31.64
C PHE A 93 2.29 5.51 30.48
N GLY A 94 3.31 6.36 30.64
CA GLY A 94 3.79 7.20 29.53
C GLY A 94 4.43 6.42 28.38
N LEU A 95 5.12 5.30 28.66
CA LEU A 95 5.69 4.43 27.62
C LEU A 95 4.60 3.75 26.77
N VAL A 96 3.48 3.35 27.36
CA VAL A 96 2.31 2.78 26.64
C VAL A 96 1.57 3.87 25.86
N GLN A 97 1.31 5.03 26.47
CA GLN A 97 0.65 6.14 25.76
C GLN A 97 1.49 6.64 24.56
N ARG A 98 2.82 6.52 24.63
CA ARG A 98 3.71 6.83 23.50
C ARG A 98 3.57 5.84 22.34
N SER A 99 3.43 4.53 22.58
CA SER A 99 3.22 3.57 21.48
C SER A 99 1.90 3.80 20.76
N ASP A 100 0.89 4.28 21.49
CA ASP A 100 -0.41 4.69 20.95
C ASP A 100 -0.38 6.05 20.20
N LYS A 101 0.82 6.62 19.96
CA LYS A 101 1.06 7.97 19.41
C LYS A 101 0.39 9.12 20.21
N ARG A 102 -0.08 8.87 21.43
CA ARG A 102 -0.73 9.84 22.32
C ARG A 102 0.28 10.63 23.12
N TYR A 103 1.10 11.41 22.40
CA TYR A 103 2.23 12.14 22.97
C TYR A 103 1.82 13.12 24.09
N ASP A 104 0.67 13.78 24.01
CA ASP A 104 0.14 14.61 25.10
C ASP A 104 -0.14 13.86 26.40
N GLU A 105 -0.71 12.65 26.31
CA GLU A 105 -0.98 11.80 27.48
C GLU A 105 0.35 11.25 28.06
N ALA A 106 1.29 10.90 27.19
CA ALA A 106 2.62 10.45 27.59
C ALA A 106 3.46 11.56 28.26
N ILE A 107 3.43 12.80 27.75
CA ILE A 107 4.07 13.97 28.39
C ILE A 107 3.47 14.22 29.77
N LYS A 108 2.15 14.15 29.93
CA LYS A 108 1.47 14.29 31.24
C LYS A 108 1.93 13.20 32.21
N ALA A 109 2.02 11.95 31.76
CA ALA A 109 2.50 10.83 32.56
C ALA A 109 3.97 10.98 33.00
N TYR A 110 4.88 11.36 32.09
CA TYR A 110 6.29 11.60 32.44
C TYR A 110 6.45 12.83 33.37
N LYS A 111 5.71 13.92 33.13
CA LYS A 111 5.68 15.09 34.03
C LYS A 111 5.11 14.74 35.42
N MET A 112 4.28 13.70 35.57
CA MET A 112 3.87 13.16 36.87
C MET A 112 4.95 12.30 37.52
N ALA A 113 5.59 11.39 36.78
CA ALA A 113 6.69 10.56 37.29
C ALA A 113 7.86 11.40 37.83
N LEU A 114 8.20 12.49 37.14
CA LEU A 114 9.26 13.43 37.54
C LEU A 114 8.90 14.34 38.74
N ARG A 115 7.62 14.42 39.15
CA ARG A 115 7.27 15.03 40.45
C ARG A 115 7.66 14.15 41.62
N ILE A 116 7.69 12.84 41.40
CA ILE A 116 8.07 11.81 42.38
C ILE A 116 9.59 11.66 42.39
N GLU A 117 10.19 11.25 41.27
CA GLU A 117 11.64 11.08 41.12
C GLU A 117 12.21 12.12 40.13
N LYS A 118 12.56 13.31 40.65
CA LYS A 118 13.03 14.46 39.87
C LYS A 118 14.33 14.20 39.10
N GLU A 119 15.15 13.27 39.57
CA GLU A 119 16.51 13.05 39.06
C GLU A 119 16.59 11.90 38.03
N ASN A 120 15.45 11.35 37.61
CA ASN A 120 15.43 10.21 36.69
C ASN A 120 15.79 10.62 35.24
N VAL A 121 17.08 10.50 34.93
CA VAL A 121 17.68 10.76 33.61
C VAL A 121 17.01 9.97 32.46
N GLN A 122 16.43 8.80 32.72
CA GLN A 122 15.73 8.02 31.69
C GLN A 122 14.37 8.66 31.35
N ILE A 123 13.59 9.04 32.36
CA ILE A 123 12.29 9.70 32.17
C ILE A 123 12.45 11.09 31.57
N LEU A 124 13.44 11.88 32.04
CA LEU A 124 13.79 13.17 31.43
C LEU A 124 14.19 13.03 29.97
N ARG A 125 14.90 11.96 29.59
CA ARG A 125 15.23 11.69 28.18
C ARG A 125 13.96 11.38 27.38
N ASP A 126 13.13 10.44 27.84
CA ASP A 126 11.91 10.07 27.12
C ASP A 126 10.94 11.27 26.98
N LEU A 127 10.83 12.11 28.01
CA LEU A 127 10.09 13.38 27.97
C LEU A 127 10.68 14.35 26.94
N SER A 128 11.99 14.58 26.96
CA SER A 128 12.65 15.48 26.00
C SER A 128 12.45 15.08 24.54
N LEU A 129 12.29 13.78 24.24
CA LEU A 129 12.05 13.29 22.88
C LEU A 129 10.61 13.62 22.42
N LEU A 130 9.62 13.48 23.30
CA LEU A 130 8.23 13.87 23.00
C LEU A 130 8.07 15.39 22.84
N GLN A 131 8.79 16.17 23.63
CA GLN A 131 8.71 17.63 23.57
C GLN A 131 9.24 18.18 22.26
N ILE A 132 10.35 17.64 21.73
CA ILE A 132 10.83 18.05 20.40
C ILE A 132 9.94 17.51 19.27
N GLN A 133 9.32 16.32 19.40
CA GLN A 133 8.31 15.83 18.43
C GLN A 133 7.15 16.83 18.31
N LEU A 134 6.57 17.27 19.43
CA LEU A 134 5.47 18.25 19.45
C LEU A 134 5.88 19.73 19.36
N ARG A 135 7.18 20.02 19.20
CA ARG A 135 7.76 21.38 19.22
C ARG A 135 7.43 22.19 20.50
N ASP A 136 7.28 21.53 21.65
CA ASP A 136 7.38 22.13 23.00
C ASP A 136 8.84 22.54 23.26
N LEU A 137 9.31 23.60 22.58
CA LEU A 137 10.71 24.02 22.58
C LEU A 137 11.19 24.54 23.93
N GLU A 138 10.32 25.24 24.68
CA GLU A 138 10.62 25.70 26.04
C GLU A 138 10.75 24.51 27.01
N GLY A 139 9.78 23.60 26.99
CA GLY A 139 9.86 22.39 27.81
C GLY A 139 11.01 21.47 27.39
N TYR A 140 11.36 21.44 26.10
CA TYR A 140 12.53 20.74 25.59
C TYR A 140 13.84 21.34 26.12
N ARG A 141 13.99 22.67 26.10
CA ARG A 141 15.10 23.42 26.72
C ARG A 141 15.25 23.04 28.19
N ASP A 142 14.16 23.06 28.95
CA ASP A 142 14.18 22.83 30.39
C ASP A 142 14.53 21.37 30.72
N SER A 143 13.95 20.40 30.01
CA SER A 143 14.32 18.98 30.12
C SER A 143 15.78 18.73 29.72
N ARG A 144 16.29 19.42 28.69
CA ARG A 144 17.70 19.34 28.27
C ARG A 144 18.66 19.96 29.26
N TYR A 145 18.28 21.06 29.92
CA TYR A 145 19.05 21.65 31.03
C TYR A 145 19.19 20.67 32.19
N GLN A 146 18.08 20.07 32.64
CA GLN A 146 18.09 19.09 33.72
C GLN A 146 18.93 17.85 33.37
N LEU A 147 18.86 17.35 32.13
CA LEU A 147 19.74 16.29 31.63
C LEU A 147 21.22 16.68 31.59
N LEU A 148 21.55 17.95 31.32
CA LEU A 148 22.92 18.46 31.35
C LEU A 148 23.46 18.55 32.78
N VAL A 149 22.67 19.05 33.73
CA VAL A 149 23.03 19.14 35.15
C VAL A 149 23.22 17.75 35.78
N LEU A 150 22.25 16.84 35.59
CA LEU A 150 22.30 15.49 36.16
C LEU A 150 23.34 14.58 35.49
N LYS A 151 23.61 14.79 34.20
CA LYS A 151 24.59 13.99 33.46
C LYS A 151 25.27 14.80 32.34
N PRO A 152 26.36 15.52 32.65
CA PRO A 152 27.22 16.14 31.64
C PRO A 152 27.75 15.09 30.65
N SER A 153 27.26 15.16 29.41
CA SER A 153 27.65 14.24 28.33
C SER A 153 27.54 14.96 26.99
N LYS A 154 28.26 14.51 25.95
CA LYS A 154 28.18 15.12 24.61
C LYS A 154 26.73 15.31 24.15
N MET A 155 25.88 14.30 24.32
CA MET A 155 24.45 14.35 23.94
C MET A 155 23.65 15.35 24.77
N SER A 156 23.99 15.55 26.04
CA SER A 156 23.31 16.51 26.94
C SER A 156 23.67 17.95 26.54
N TRP A 157 24.96 18.24 26.35
CA TRP A 157 25.48 19.53 25.89
C TRP A 157 24.87 19.94 24.54
N ILE A 158 24.98 19.06 23.55
CA ILE A 158 24.49 19.32 22.19
C ILE A 158 22.95 19.36 22.15
N GLY A 159 22.27 18.51 22.92
CA GLY A 159 20.82 18.58 23.06
C GLY A 159 20.34 19.92 23.64
N TYR A 160 21.07 20.48 24.61
CA TYR A 160 20.77 21.80 25.19
C TYR A 160 21.07 22.95 24.23
N ALA A 161 22.22 22.93 23.54
CA ALA A 161 22.53 23.89 22.47
C ALA A 161 21.47 23.86 21.34
N SER A 162 20.99 22.66 20.97
CA SER A 162 19.94 22.51 19.94
C SER A 162 18.60 23.14 20.34
N ALA A 163 18.28 23.20 21.63
CA ALA A 163 17.05 23.80 22.12
C ALA A 163 17.05 25.33 21.92
N TYR A 164 18.12 26.01 22.34
CA TYR A 164 18.26 27.45 22.12
C TYR A 164 18.39 27.83 20.64
N HIS A 165 19.08 27.02 19.83
CA HIS A 165 19.13 27.22 18.39
C HIS A 165 17.71 27.16 17.76
N LEU A 166 16.87 26.20 18.17
CA LEU A 166 15.48 26.13 17.70
C LEU A 166 14.60 27.28 18.23
N LEU A 167 14.85 27.76 19.45
CA LEU A 167 14.25 28.98 20.01
C LEU A 167 14.80 30.29 19.37
N LYS A 168 15.82 30.20 18.51
CA LYS A 168 16.54 31.33 17.89
C LYS A 168 17.32 32.21 18.88
N GLU A 169 17.59 31.71 20.09
CA GLU A 169 18.49 32.32 21.08
C GLU A 169 19.95 32.00 20.73
N TYR A 170 20.40 32.51 19.58
CA TYR A 170 21.64 32.08 18.94
C TYR A 170 22.90 32.29 19.82
N ASP A 171 23.01 33.41 20.53
CA ASP A 171 24.17 33.70 21.40
C ASP A 171 24.28 32.72 22.58
N VAL A 172 23.14 32.27 23.13
CA VAL A 172 23.10 31.27 24.19
C VAL A 172 23.51 29.90 23.64
N ALA A 173 23.04 29.53 22.45
CA ALA A 173 23.45 28.31 21.76
C ALA A 173 24.97 28.30 21.45
N LEU A 174 25.53 29.43 21.01
CA LEU A 174 26.98 29.58 20.77
C LEU A 174 27.78 29.51 22.07
N TYR A 175 27.32 30.15 23.14
CA TYR A 175 27.95 30.05 24.46
C TYR A 175 28.02 28.60 24.95
N ILE A 176 26.91 27.85 24.85
CA ILE A 176 26.86 26.42 25.23
C ILE A 176 27.79 25.57 24.36
N LEU A 177 27.91 25.85 23.05
CA LEU A 177 28.87 25.17 22.18
C LEU A 177 30.33 25.53 22.53
N GLY A 178 30.60 26.77 22.95
CA GLY A 178 31.90 27.20 23.44
C GLY A 178 32.31 26.46 24.72
N GLU A 179 31.43 26.42 25.72
CA GLU A 179 31.65 25.65 26.96
C GLU A 179 31.75 24.13 26.69
N PHE A 180 30.94 23.59 25.78
CA PHE A 180 31.07 22.21 25.34
C PHE A 180 32.47 21.93 24.76
N LYS A 181 33.00 22.80 23.89
CA LYS A 181 34.35 22.67 23.30
C LYS A 181 35.48 22.82 24.32
N LYS A 182 35.33 23.69 25.33
CA LYS A 182 36.28 23.79 26.47
C LYS A 182 36.33 22.49 27.27
N ASN A 183 35.16 21.93 27.58
CA ASN A 183 35.03 20.73 28.41
C ASN A 183 35.29 19.41 27.66
N ASN A 184 35.20 19.41 26.32
CA ASN A 184 35.40 18.24 25.46
C ASN A 184 36.48 18.55 24.43
N ARG A 185 37.75 18.27 24.76
CA ARG A 185 38.88 18.44 23.84
C ARG A 185 38.63 17.67 22.54
N ALA A 186 39.00 18.28 21.41
CA ALA A 186 38.94 17.65 20.10
C ALA A 186 39.79 16.35 20.07
N PRO A 187 39.37 15.31 19.33
CA PRO A 187 40.15 14.10 19.18
C PRO A 187 41.48 14.37 18.45
N ALA A 188 42.53 13.63 18.80
CA ALA A 188 43.87 13.79 18.21
C ALA A 188 43.95 13.45 16.70
N LYS A 189 42.87 12.89 16.14
CA LYS A 189 42.66 12.70 14.71
C LYS A 189 41.32 13.33 14.35
N ILE A 190 41.29 14.14 13.29
CA ILE A 190 40.07 14.73 12.72
C ILE A 190 39.07 13.60 12.41
N ASP A 191 37.84 13.76 12.90
CA ASP A 191 36.76 12.79 12.72
C ASP A 191 35.46 13.47 12.25
N ILE A 192 34.45 12.66 11.95
CA ILE A 192 33.17 13.16 11.41
C ILE A 192 32.42 13.99 12.46
N GLU A 193 32.49 13.62 13.75
CA GLU A 193 31.85 14.38 14.83
C GLU A 193 32.43 15.80 14.95
N SER A 194 33.76 15.92 15.03
CA SER A 194 34.44 17.22 15.14
C SER A 194 34.21 18.11 13.93
N SER A 195 34.30 17.56 12.71
CA SER A 195 33.97 18.27 11.46
C SER A 195 32.54 18.83 11.46
N GLU A 196 31.55 18.04 11.86
CA GLU A 196 30.14 18.45 11.81
C GLU A 196 29.76 19.40 12.96
N ILE A 197 30.40 19.30 14.13
CA ILE A 197 30.27 20.28 15.23
C ILE A 197 30.76 21.66 14.79
N ILE A 198 31.80 21.74 13.95
CA ILE A 198 32.28 23.01 13.37
C ILE A 198 31.26 23.56 12.37
N LEU A 199 30.75 22.72 11.45
CA LEU A 199 29.72 23.13 10.49
C LEU A 199 28.41 23.58 11.19
N TYR A 200 28.08 22.98 12.34
CA TYR A 200 26.92 23.35 13.16
C TYR A 200 27.07 24.71 13.86
N GLU A 201 28.25 25.03 14.40
CA GLU A 201 28.56 26.35 14.94
C GLU A 201 28.47 27.43 13.85
N ILE A 202 29.00 27.14 12.65
CA ILE A 202 28.96 28.05 11.49
C ILE A 202 27.52 28.26 11.00
N MET A 203 26.68 27.22 11.02
CA MET A 203 25.24 27.34 10.75
C MET A 203 24.56 28.32 11.72
N ILE A 204 24.82 28.20 13.03
CA ILE A 204 24.28 29.12 14.05
C ILE A 204 24.78 30.55 13.84
N LEU A 205 26.08 30.76 13.61
CA LEU A 205 26.64 32.09 13.32
C LEU A 205 26.05 32.72 12.06
N THR A 206 25.78 31.90 11.03
CA THR A 206 25.15 32.36 9.78
C THR A 206 23.70 32.80 10.01
N GLU A 207 22.94 32.05 10.80
CA GLU A 207 21.54 32.38 11.12
C GLU A 207 21.40 33.57 12.08
N ALA A 208 22.39 33.78 12.95
CA ALA A 208 22.52 35.00 13.76
C ALA A 208 22.90 36.25 12.93
N GLY A 209 23.11 36.13 11.62
CA GLY A 209 23.60 37.22 10.75
C GLY A 209 25.07 37.59 10.96
N ARG A 210 25.81 36.84 11.78
CA ARG A 210 27.21 37.10 12.16
C ARG A 210 28.17 36.57 11.09
N PHE A 211 27.93 36.93 9.82
CA PHE A 211 28.58 36.35 8.63
C PHE A 211 30.11 36.49 8.64
N GLY A 212 30.65 37.60 9.16
CA GLY A 212 32.09 37.82 9.25
C GLY A 212 32.79 36.83 10.20
N GLU A 213 32.17 36.57 11.35
CA GLU A 213 32.64 35.58 12.31
C GLU A 213 32.44 34.16 11.79
N ALA A 214 31.30 33.87 11.15
CA ALA A 214 31.05 32.59 10.49
C ALA A 214 32.13 32.26 9.45
N LEU A 215 32.55 33.26 8.65
CA LEU A 215 33.60 33.11 7.63
C LEU A 215 34.98 32.91 8.27
N ALA A 216 35.36 33.74 9.24
CA ALA A 216 36.63 33.59 9.95
C ALA A 216 36.75 32.21 10.62
N ARG A 217 35.65 31.74 11.24
CA ARG A 217 35.54 30.42 11.88
C ARG A 217 35.65 29.28 10.86
N LEU A 218 35.02 29.41 9.70
CA LEU A 218 35.09 28.46 8.60
C LEU A 218 36.52 28.34 8.05
N GLU A 219 37.22 29.47 7.86
CA GLU A 219 38.57 29.52 7.30
C GLU A 219 39.64 29.06 8.31
N GLU A 220 39.52 29.43 9.60
CA GLU A 220 40.34 28.89 10.71
C GLU A 220 40.31 27.36 10.73
N ASN A 221 39.11 26.78 10.65
CA ASN A 221 38.91 25.33 10.76
C ASN A 221 38.96 24.61 9.41
N SER A 222 39.45 25.27 8.36
CA SER A 222 39.42 24.80 6.97
C SER A 222 40.09 23.44 6.75
N THR A 223 41.07 23.04 7.55
CA THR A 223 41.71 21.71 7.51
C THR A 223 40.98 20.62 8.29
N SER A 224 40.15 21.01 9.29
CA SER A 224 39.37 20.08 10.12
C SER A 224 38.00 19.74 9.54
N ILE A 225 37.53 20.49 8.55
CA ILE A 225 36.26 20.23 7.86
C ILE A 225 36.48 19.19 6.74
N LEU A 226 35.94 17.99 6.96
CA LEU A 226 36.05 16.86 6.04
C LEU A 226 35.14 17.01 4.80
N ASP A 227 33.94 17.59 4.96
CA ASP A 227 33.08 17.89 3.82
C ASP A 227 33.59 19.12 3.06
N ARG A 228 34.39 18.85 2.02
CA ARG A 228 34.94 19.88 1.14
C ARG A 228 33.90 20.57 0.27
N LEU A 229 32.74 19.94 0.00
CA LEU A 229 31.68 20.57 -0.79
C LEU A 229 30.96 21.60 0.08
N ALA A 230 30.48 21.18 1.26
CA ALA A 230 29.84 22.07 2.22
C ALA A 230 30.77 23.24 2.61
N TYR A 231 32.07 22.99 2.80
CA TYR A 231 33.07 24.04 3.03
C TYR A 231 33.02 25.13 1.94
N PHE A 232 33.11 24.76 0.66
CA PHE A 232 33.15 25.74 -0.42
C PHE A 232 31.79 26.42 -0.66
N GLU A 233 30.67 25.69 -0.58
CA GLU A 233 29.33 26.27 -0.74
C GLU A 233 28.99 27.27 0.37
N ILE A 234 29.29 26.94 1.63
CA ILE A 234 29.09 27.84 2.77
C ILE A 234 30.05 29.05 2.66
N ARG A 235 31.32 28.83 2.30
CA ARG A 235 32.30 29.93 2.12
C ARG A 235 31.82 30.93 1.07
N ALA A 236 31.36 30.44 -0.08
CA ALA A 236 30.89 31.30 -1.16
C ALA A 236 29.61 32.08 -0.79
N SER A 237 28.67 31.42 -0.09
CA SER A 237 27.46 32.04 0.46
C SER A 237 27.77 33.16 1.46
N LEU A 238 28.68 32.91 2.41
CA LEU A 238 29.12 33.91 3.39
C LEU A 238 29.84 35.09 2.74
N LEU A 239 30.67 34.86 1.72
CA LEU A 239 31.33 35.92 0.97
C LEU A 239 30.33 36.79 0.20
N ILE A 240 29.28 36.20 -0.39
CA ILE A 240 28.17 36.96 -1.00
C ILE A 240 27.41 37.81 0.02
N ASN A 241 27.12 37.26 1.21
CA ASN A 241 26.41 37.99 2.28
C ASN A 241 27.27 39.10 2.94
N LEU A 242 28.59 39.09 2.70
CA LEU A 242 29.55 40.12 3.10
C LEU A 242 29.89 41.08 1.95
N GLU A 243 29.19 41.01 0.81
CA GLU A 243 29.47 41.75 -0.43
C GLU A 243 30.89 41.59 -0.99
N ARG A 244 31.61 40.54 -0.58
CA ARG A 244 32.96 40.18 -1.05
C ARG A 244 32.87 39.39 -2.37
N PHE A 245 32.29 40.01 -3.38
CA PHE A 245 31.91 39.35 -4.63
C PHE A 245 33.10 38.74 -5.41
N GLU A 246 34.26 39.40 -5.43
CA GLU A 246 35.47 38.87 -6.09
C GLU A 246 35.98 37.58 -5.43
N ASP A 247 35.92 37.51 -4.10
CA ASP A 247 36.29 36.31 -3.34
C ASP A 247 35.28 35.19 -3.57
N ALA A 248 33.98 35.52 -3.57
CA ALA A 248 32.92 34.57 -3.86
C ALA A 248 33.04 33.99 -5.28
N GLU A 249 33.30 34.82 -6.30
CA GLU A 249 33.48 34.37 -7.67
C GLU A 249 34.62 33.35 -7.79
N ARG A 250 35.76 33.60 -7.13
CA ARG A 250 36.89 32.65 -7.09
C ARG A 250 36.52 31.30 -6.46
N VAL A 251 35.60 31.27 -5.49
CA VAL A 251 35.06 30.01 -4.95
C VAL A 251 34.07 29.35 -5.91
N TYR A 252 33.20 30.11 -6.58
CA TYR A 252 32.28 29.54 -7.57
C TYR A 252 33.02 28.97 -8.79
N TRP A 253 34.16 29.55 -9.21
CA TRP A 253 35.04 28.90 -10.19
C TRP A 253 35.58 27.55 -9.69
N THR A 254 36.04 27.49 -8.44
CA THR A 254 36.50 26.23 -7.81
C THR A 254 35.37 25.18 -7.74
N LEU A 255 34.13 25.61 -7.51
CA LEU A 255 32.94 24.75 -7.51
C LEU A 255 32.54 24.28 -8.94
N ILE A 256 32.68 25.15 -9.95
CA ILE A 256 32.48 24.82 -11.37
C ILE A 256 33.52 23.83 -11.88
N ASP A 257 34.78 23.98 -11.50
CA ASP A 257 35.84 23.03 -11.89
C ASP A 257 35.67 21.66 -11.20
N ARG A 258 34.91 21.59 -10.09
CA ARG A 258 34.44 20.35 -9.47
C ARG A 258 33.17 19.79 -10.11
N ASN A 259 32.23 20.63 -10.55
CA ASN A 259 31.00 20.24 -11.25
C ASN A 259 30.52 21.37 -12.20
N PRO A 260 30.84 21.28 -13.52
CA PRO A 260 30.55 22.34 -14.48
C PRO A 260 29.11 22.30 -15.01
N ASP A 261 28.29 21.34 -14.61
CA ASP A 261 26.89 21.21 -15.04
C ASP A 261 25.88 21.59 -13.92
N ASN A 262 26.33 22.28 -12.86
CA ASN A 262 25.44 22.91 -11.87
C ASN A 262 25.12 24.38 -12.22
N ILE A 263 23.86 24.64 -12.61
CA ILE A 263 23.36 25.99 -12.97
C ILE A 263 23.42 27.01 -11.82
N PHE A 264 23.41 26.56 -10.57
CA PHE A 264 23.43 27.46 -9.42
C PHE A 264 24.73 28.28 -9.35
N TYR A 265 25.89 27.65 -9.59
CA TYR A 265 27.19 28.33 -9.48
C TYR A 265 27.33 29.45 -10.51
N TYR A 266 26.92 29.21 -11.77
CA TYR A 266 26.93 30.25 -12.80
C TYR A 266 26.04 31.44 -12.42
N LYS A 267 24.84 31.19 -11.89
CA LYS A 267 23.95 32.26 -11.39
C LYS A 267 24.53 33.04 -10.21
N GLN A 268 25.36 32.43 -9.37
CA GLN A 268 26.07 33.17 -8.33
C GLN A 268 27.25 33.98 -8.90
N ILE A 269 27.86 33.57 -10.01
CA ILE A 269 28.87 34.39 -10.72
C ILE A 269 28.22 35.59 -11.42
N GLU A 270 27.06 35.41 -12.07
CA GLU A 270 26.22 36.51 -12.58
C GLU A 270 25.93 37.52 -11.46
N LYS A 271 25.47 37.03 -10.29
CA LYS A 271 25.23 37.85 -9.09
C LYS A 271 26.50 38.55 -8.56
N CYS A 272 27.65 37.87 -8.51
CA CYS A 272 28.91 38.46 -8.06
C CYS A 272 29.34 39.62 -8.95
N ARG A 273 29.15 39.48 -10.28
CA ARG A 273 29.44 40.55 -11.25
C ARG A 273 28.33 41.60 -11.36
N LYS A 274 27.25 41.48 -10.57
CA LYS A 274 26.05 42.33 -10.58
C LYS A 274 25.40 42.41 -11.98
N LEU A 275 25.43 41.29 -12.70
CA LEU A 275 24.87 41.15 -14.05
C LEU A 275 23.42 40.65 -13.98
N ASP A 276 22.51 41.51 -14.41
CA ASP A 276 21.06 41.25 -14.55
C ASP A 276 20.62 41.24 -16.01
N ASN A 277 19.42 40.72 -16.32
CA ASN A 277 18.85 40.72 -17.68
C ASN A 277 18.28 42.10 -18.07
N THR A 278 19.14 43.13 -18.10
CA THR A 278 18.84 44.47 -18.61
C THR A 278 19.59 44.69 -19.92
N GLN A 279 19.08 45.58 -20.79
CA GLN A 279 19.61 45.75 -22.16
C GLN A 279 21.12 46.05 -22.22
N GLN A 280 21.67 46.73 -21.21
CA GLN A 280 23.09 47.06 -21.15
C GLN A 280 23.93 45.89 -20.60
N ASN A 281 23.49 45.26 -19.52
CA ASN A 281 24.17 44.12 -18.89
C ASN A 281 24.20 42.86 -19.78
N ASN A 282 23.27 42.72 -20.73
CA ASN A 282 23.23 41.57 -21.64
C ASN A 282 24.52 41.43 -22.48
N GLN A 283 25.20 42.53 -22.83
CA GLN A 283 26.46 42.45 -23.57
C GLN A 283 27.61 41.89 -22.71
N ASP A 284 27.66 42.25 -21.42
CA ASP A 284 28.65 41.73 -20.48
C ASP A 284 28.38 40.27 -20.11
N LEU A 285 27.11 39.85 -20.05
CA LEU A 285 26.71 38.44 -19.95
C LEU A 285 27.19 37.63 -21.16
N ILE A 286 27.00 38.13 -22.38
CA ILE A 286 27.51 37.48 -23.60
C ILE A 286 29.04 37.33 -23.52
N THR A 287 29.77 38.39 -23.20
CA THR A 287 31.24 38.39 -23.09
C THR A 287 31.76 37.46 -21.98
N LEU A 288 31.06 37.39 -20.84
CA LEU A 288 31.31 36.39 -19.79
C LEU A 288 31.18 34.97 -20.35
N TYR A 289 30.04 34.62 -20.92
CA TYR A 289 29.78 33.23 -21.34
C TYR A 289 30.62 32.80 -22.55
N ASP A 290 30.97 33.69 -23.49
CA ASP A 290 31.96 33.41 -24.53
C ASP A 290 33.33 33.04 -23.90
N THR A 291 33.77 33.78 -22.88
CA THR A 291 34.99 33.47 -22.12
C THR A 291 34.91 32.10 -21.43
N ILE A 292 33.76 31.75 -20.84
CA ILE A 292 33.54 30.43 -20.21
C ILE A 292 33.61 29.31 -21.25
N ILE A 293 32.98 29.49 -22.42
CA ILE A 293 32.91 28.50 -23.48
C ILE A 293 34.29 28.25 -24.10
N LEU A 294 35.12 29.29 -24.24
CA LEU A 294 36.52 29.19 -24.67
C LEU A 294 37.39 28.44 -23.64
N GLN A 295 37.23 28.72 -22.33
CA GLN A 295 37.98 28.04 -21.28
C GLN A 295 37.55 26.58 -21.08
N ARG A 296 36.25 26.29 -21.19
CA ARG A 296 35.65 24.98 -20.88
C ARG A 296 34.83 24.43 -22.06
N PRO A 297 35.45 24.19 -23.24
CA PRO A 297 34.72 23.85 -24.47
C PRO A 297 34.02 22.48 -24.44
N LYS A 298 34.31 21.63 -23.45
CA LYS A 298 33.60 20.37 -23.19
C LYS A 298 32.32 20.54 -22.36
N ALA A 299 32.17 21.63 -21.59
CA ALA A 299 31.01 21.85 -20.74
C ALA A 299 29.75 22.09 -21.58
N SER A 300 28.65 21.46 -21.18
CA SER A 300 27.39 21.50 -21.93
C SER A 300 26.54 22.71 -21.56
N LEU A 301 26.50 23.01 -20.25
CA LEU A 301 25.62 24.00 -19.66
C LEU A 301 25.95 25.47 -20.00
N PRO A 302 27.21 25.94 -20.03
CA PRO A 302 27.52 27.32 -20.43
C PRO A 302 27.00 27.68 -21.82
N LYS A 303 27.09 26.74 -22.77
CA LYS A 303 26.61 26.90 -24.14
C LYS A 303 25.08 27.02 -24.20
N LEU A 304 24.37 26.33 -23.30
CA LEU A 304 22.93 26.42 -23.19
C LEU A 304 22.48 27.75 -22.55
N ILE A 305 23.20 28.22 -21.53
CA ILE A 305 22.89 29.50 -20.87
C ILE A 305 23.16 30.67 -21.82
N TYR A 306 24.26 30.64 -22.58
CA TYR A 306 24.59 31.67 -23.58
C TYR A 306 23.45 31.98 -24.56
N LEU A 307 22.73 30.95 -25.02
CA LEU A 307 21.58 31.08 -25.94
C LEU A 307 20.39 31.86 -25.32
N LEU A 308 20.32 31.97 -23.99
CA LEU A 308 19.33 32.83 -23.31
C LEU A 308 19.61 34.32 -23.57
N TYR A 309 20.88 34.72 -23.63
CA TYR A 309 21.31 36.12 -23.64
C TYR A 309 21.63 36.69 -25.04
N VAL A 310 22.12 35.87 -25.99
CA VAL A 310 22.29 36.33 -27.39
C VAL A 310 20.95 36.43 -28.14
N ASP A 311 20.80 37.42 -29.01
CA ASP A 311 19.61 37.64 -29.86
C ASP A 311 20.02 37.89 -31.34
N GLY A 312 19.04 38.01 -32.22
CA GLY A 312 19.25 38.40 -33.63
C GLY A 312 20.17 37.45 -34.43
N PRO A 313 21.05 37.98 -35.31
CA PRO A 313 21.95 37.17 -36.13
C PRO A 313 22.94 36.32 -35.31
N ILE A 314 23.40 36.83 -34.16
CA ILE A 314 24.32 36.10 -33.27
C ILE A 314 23.62 34.87 -32.69
N PHE A 315 22.35 35.01 -32.27
CA PHE A 315 21.53 33.86 -31.87
C PHE A 315 21.35 32.86 -33.02
N GLU A 316 21.06 33.31 -34.24
CA GLU A 316 20.86 32.42 -35.40
C GLU A 316 22.11 31.58 -35.72
N GLU A 317 23.29 32.19 -35.79
CA GLU A 317 24.57 31.50 -36.02
C GLU A 317 24.87 30.47 -34.93
N LYS A 318 24.77 30.91 -33.66
CA LYS A 318 25.16 30.11 -32.49
C LYS A 318 24.16 28.99 -32.21
N VAL A 319 22.85 29.22 -32.39
CA VAL A 319 21.83 28.16 -32.26
C VAL A 319 21.89 27.17 -33.42
N ARG A 320 22.19 27.60 -34.66
CA ARG A 320 22.41 26.71 -35.81
C ARG A 320 23.57 25.74 -35.53
N THR A 321 24.71 26.25 -35.08
CA THR A 321 25.89 25.44 -34.73
C THR A 321 25.60 24.47 -33.57
N TYR A 322 24.86 24.92 -32.55
CA TYR A 322 24.44 24.08 -31.43
C TYR A 322 23.50 22.95 -31.88
N LEU A 323 22.46 23.26 -32.68
CA LEU A 323 21.52 22.28 -33.21
C LEU A 323 22.23 21.21 -34.07
N ILE A 324 23.09 21.61 -35.02
CA ILE A 324 23.87 20.65 -35.85
C ILE A 324 24.71 19.72 -34.96
N THR A 325 25.41 20.28 -33.96
CA THR A 325 26.22 19.51 -33.01
C THR A 325 25.39 18.50 -32.21
N CYS A 326 24.16 18.85 -31.83
CA CYS A 326 23.28 18.00 -31.04
C CYS A 326 22.50 16.97 -31.88
N PHE A 327 22.17 17.27 -33.14
CA PHE A 327 21.55 16.32 -34.06
C PHE A 327 22.53 15.25 -34.55
N ARG A 328 23.75 15.63 -34.95
CA ARG A 328 24.81 14.66 -35.31
C ARG A 328 25.21 13.74 -34.14
N LYS A 329 24.99 14.17 -32.90
CA LYS A 329 25.16 13.35 -31.67
C LYS A 329 23.91 12.57 -31.24
N GLY A 330 22.75 12.86 -31.82
CA GLY A 330 21.49 12.22 -31.48
C GLY A 330 21.04 12.39 -30.02
N ILE A 331 20.95 13.63 -29.53
CA ILE A 331 20.58 13.91 -28.13
C ILE A 331 19.04 13.97 -27.97
N PRO A 332 18.38 12.99 -27.32
CA PRO A 332 16.90 12.94 -27.26
C PRO A 332 16.29 14.03 -26.36
N SER A 333 17.09 14.61 -25.47
CA SER A 333 16.69 15.67 -24.53
C SER A 333 16.82 17.09 -25.10
N LEU A 334 17.31 17.27 -26.34
CA LEU A 334 17.66 18.57 -26.92
C LEU A 334 16.52 19.61 -26.84
N PHE A 335 15.29 19.20 -27.17
CA PHE A 335 14.11 20.06 -27.06
C PHE A 335 13.82 20.50 -25.63
N LYS A 336 13.96 19.58 -24.66
CA LYS A 336 13.76 19.88 -23.22
C LYS A 336 14.82 20.87 -22.71
N ASN A 337 16.06 20.75 -23.18
CA ASN A 337 17.14 21.65 -22.82
C ASN A 337 16.87 23.07 -23.34
N LEU A 338 16.45 23.20 -24.60
CA LEU A 338 16.15 24.47 -25.26
C LEU A 338 14.77 25.05 -24.90
N LEU A 339 13.99 24.42 -24.02
CA LEU A 339 12.60 24.80 -23.73
C LEU A 339 12.46 26.21 -23.15
N THR A 340 13.46 26.70 -22.42
CA THR A 340 13.54 28.07 -21.90
C THR A 340 13.65 29.15 -22.98
N LEU A 341 14.04 28.80 -24.21
CA LEU A 341 14.04 29.72 -25.34
C LEU A 341 12.64 29.94 -25.94
N TYR A 342 11.67 29.06 -25.63
CA TYR A 342 10.32 29.11 -26.20
C TYR A 342 9.43 30.20 -25.60
N ASP A 343 9.93 30.92 -24.58
CA ASP A 343 9.25 32.08 -24.02
C ASP A 343 9.52 33.36 -24.87
N ASN A 344 10.57 33.37 -25.72
CA ASN A 344 10.84 34.43 -26.70
C ASN A 344 10.38 34.01 -28.11
N GLN A 345 9.29 34.62 -28.59
CA GLN A 345 8.67 34.33 -29.89
C GLN A 345 9.58 34.63 -31.11
N GLN A 346 10.58 35.50 -30.99
CA GLN A 346 11.55 35.73 -32.07
C GLN A 346 12.53 34.55 -32.17
N LYS A 347 13.09 34.11 -31.03
CA LYS A 347 13.98 32.93 -30.96
C LYS A 347 13.29 31.67 -31.48
N VAL A 348 12.01 31.48 -31.14
CA VAL A 348 11.15 30.40 -31.68
C VAL A 348 11.07 30.42 -33.21
N LYS A 349 10.79 31.58 -33.82
CA LYS A 349 10.69 31.71 -35.29
C LYS A 349 12.03 31.47 -35.99
N THR A 350 13.14 31.93 -35.40
CA THR A 350 14.49 31.64 -35.91
C THR A 350 14.80 30.15 -35.86
N ILE A 351 14.46 29.47 -34.75
CA ILE A 351 14.58 28.00 -34.63
C ILE A 351 13.72 27.29 -35.69
N GLU A 352 12.45 27.69 -35.89
CA GLU A 352 11.59 27.11 -36.92
C GLU A 352 12.23 27.24 -38.31
N ARG A 353 12.70 28.44 -38.68
CA ARG A 353 13.33 28.70 -39.98
C ARG A 353 14.56 27.82 -40.22
N ILE A 354 15.45 27.69 -39.22
CA ILE A 354 16.66 26.85 -39.32
C ILE A 354 16.29 25.38 -39.54
N LEU A 355 15.29 24.87 -38.82
CA LEU A 355 14.90 23.46 -38.92
C LEU A 355 14.18 23.13 -40.24
N LEU A 356 13.41 24.07 -40.79
CA LEU A 356 12.78 23.91 -42.10
C LEU A 356 13.80 24.04 -43.25
N ASP A 357 14.82 24.89 -43.11
CA ASP A 357 16.00 24.93 -43.99
C ASP A 357 16.75 23.60 -44.00
N PHE A 358 16.90 22.95 -42.84
CA PHE A 358 17.50 21.61 -42.74
C PHE A 358 16.66 20.55 -43.48
N VAL A 359 15.34 20.51 -43.24
CA VAL A 359 14.44 19.55 -43.91
C VAL A 359 14.38 19.76 -45.42
N TYR A 360 14.27 21.00 -45.89
CA TYR A 360 14.26 21.30 -47.32
C TYR A 360 15.51 20.71 -48.01
N LYS A 361 16.70 20.91 -47.43
CA LYS A 361 17.94 20.38 -47.97
C LYS A 361 18.00 18.85 -47.95
N PHE A 362 17.44 18.20 -46.93
CA PHE A 362 17.30 16.73 -46.88
C PHE A 362 16.35 16.20 -47.96
N GLU A 363 15.18 16.84 -48.15
CA GLU A 363 14.17 16.46 -49.15
C GLU A 363 14.67 16.70 -50.59
N GLU A 364 15.40 17.79 -50.85
CA GLU A 364 15.92 18.17 -52.18
C GLU A 364 17.17 17.37 -52.59
N ASN A 365 18.17 17.27 -51.72
CA ASN A 365 19.51 16.78 -52.09
C ASN A 365 19.78 15.34 -51.63
N GLY A 366 19.05 14.85 -50.62
CA GLY A 366 19.37 13.65 -49.87
C GLY A 366 20.51 13.85 -48.87
N TYR A 367 20.42 13.21 -47.70
CA TYR A 367 21.36 13.39 -46.59
C TYR A 367 22.84 13.09 -46.94
N ASN A 368 23.08 12.22 -47.92
CA ASN A 368 24.42 11.76 -48.27
C ASN A 368 25.18 12.65 -49.29
N ARG A 369 24.63 13.82 -49.67
CA ARG A 369 25.22 14.67 -50.73
C ARG A 369 25.69 16.06 -50.28
N PHE A 370 25.40 16.46 -49.04
CA PHE A 370 25.76 17.78 -48.51
C PHE A 370 25.95 17.72 -46.98
N SER A 371 26.42 18.82 -46.39
CA SER A 371 26.61 18.98 -44.94
C SER A 371 25.94 20.25 -44.41
N LEU A 372 25.32 20.20 -43.24
CA LEU A 372 24.55 21.33 -42.68
C LEU A 372 25.42 22.55 -42.29
N ASP A 373 26.71 22.32 -42.03
CA ASP A 373 27.71 23.34 -41.72
C ASP A 373 28.65 23.67 -42.90
N GLY A 374 28.37 23.12 -44.10
CA GLY A 374 29.22 23.30 -45.28
C GLY A 374 30.55 22.54 -45.25
N SER A 375 30.76 21.63 -44.30
CA SER A 375 31.95 20.78 -44.26
C SER A 375 31.92 19.68 -45.35
N ASN A 376 33.08 19.09 -45.63
CA ASN A 376 33.25 18.04 -46.65
C ASN A 376 32.66 16.66 -46.26
N LEU A 377 32.02 16.55 -45.10
CA LEU A 377 31.46 15.28 -44.60
C LEU A 377 29.93 15.29 -44.73
N PRO A 378 29.32 14.34 -45.45
CA PRO A 378 27.86 14.27 -45.59
C PRO A 378 27.17 13.94 -44.25
N GLU A 379 25.90 14.30 -44.13
CA GLU A 379 25.12 14.01 -42.93
C GLU A 379 24.82 12.51 -42.75
N CYS A 380 24.66 12.12 -41.49
CA CYS A 380 24.18 10.79 -41.14
C CYS A 380 22.65 10.73 -41.27
N PRO A 381 22.04 9.59 -41.66
CA PRO A 381 20.57 9.42 -41.59
C PRO A 381 20.00 9.68 -40.18
N THR A 382 20.80 9.49 -39.12
CA THR A 382 20.39 9.88 -37.76
C THR A 382 20.22 11.39 -37.58
N THR A 383 21.00 12.24 -38.27
CA THR A 383 20.81 13.70 -38.25
C THR A 383 19.40 14.06 -38.74
N VAL A 384 18.92 13.38 -39.79
CA VAL A 384 17.56 13.56 -40.35
C VAL A 384 16.50 13.17 -39.32
N LEU A 385 16.64 11.96 -38.74
CA LEU A 385 15.72 11.43 -37.73
C LEU A 385 15.54 12.38 -36.54
N TRP A 386 16.65 12.87 -35.97
CA TRP A 386 16.61 13.77 -34.82
C TRP A 386 16.11 15.18 -35.18
N THR A 387 16.28 15.63 -36.43
CA THR A 387 15.67 16.87 -36.94
C THR A 387 14.16 16.76 -37.01
N TYR A 388 13.62 15.66 -37.57
CA TYR A 388 12.17 15.40 -37.60
C TYR A 388 11.58 15.25 -36.20
N TYR A 389 12.24 14.53 -35.30
CA TYR A 389 11.82 14.39 -33.90
C TYR A 389 11.73 15.74 -33.17
N TYR A 390 12.73 16.62 -33.35
CA TYR A 390 12.69 17.96 -32.76
C TYR A 390 11.57 18.81 -33.39
N LEU A 391 11.39 18.77 -34.72
CA LEU A 391 10.31 19.49 -35.40
C LEU A 391 8.91 19.07 -34.92
N ALA A 392 8.70 17.77 -34.67
CA ALA A 392 7.47 17.28 -34.08
C ALA A 392 7.23 17.89 -32.67
N GLN A 393 8.25 17.92 -31.82
CA GLN A 393 8.17 18.52 -30.47
C GLN A 393 8.03 20.05 -30.49
N HIS A 394 8.61 20.70 -31.49
CA HIS A 394 8.46 22.13 -31.76
C HIS A 394 7.01 22.47 -32.13
N PHE A 395 6.43 21.80 -33.12
CA PHE A 395 5.03 22.07 -33.52
C PHE A 395 4.00 21.63 -32.47
N ASP A 396 4.29 20.59 -31.67
CA ASP A 396 3.52 20.26 -30.46
C ASP A 396 3.46 21.44 -29.48
N ARG A 397 4.61 22.07 -29.19
CA ARG A 397 4.70 23.24 -28.29
C ARG A 397 4.03 24.50 -28.85
N LEU A 398 3.91 24.60 -30.17
CA LEU A 398 3.14 25.63 -30.89
C LEU A 398 1.66 25.28 -31.09
N LYS A 399 1.18 24.11 -30.61
CA LYS A 399 -0.18 23.59 -30.83
C LYS A 399 -0.55 23.35 -32.30
N ASN A 400 0.43 23.27 -33.21
CA ASN A 400 0.20 22.89 -34.60
C ASN A 400 0.28 21.36 -34.75
N TYR A 401 -0.75 20.68 -34.25
CA TYR A 401 -0.77 19.21 -34.16
C TYR A 401 -0.67 18.53 -35.54
N GLN A 402 -1.20 19.13 -36.60
CA GLN A 402 -1.10 18.59 -37.96
C GLN A 402 0.36 18.54 -38.46
N ARG A 403 1.13 19.64 -38.31
CA ARG A 403 2.57 19.62 -38.67
C ARG A 403 3.35 18.72 -37.73
N ALA A 404 3.01 18.69 -36.43
CA ALA A 404 3.66 17.82 -35.46
C ALA A 404 3.49 16.32 -35.83
N LEU A 405 2.29 15.91 -36.24
CA LEU A 405 2.01 14.56 -36.72
C LEU A 405 2.73 14.24 -38.04
N LYS A 406 2.78 15.16 -39.03
CA LYS A 406 3.58 14.95 -40.26
C LYS A 406 5.02 14.55 -39.91
N TYR A 407 5.72 15.36 -39.11
CA TYR A 407 7.14 15.13 -38.86
C TYR A 407 7.42 13.92 -37.97
N ILE A 408 6.55 13.59 -37.00
CA ILE A 408 6.75 12.36 -36.21
C ILE A 408 6.44 11.10 -37.01
N ASP A 409 5.55 11.17 -38.00
CA ASP A 409 5.26 10.04 -38.90
C ASP A 409 6.39 9.82 -39.92
N GLU A 410 7.02 10.88 -40.46
CA GLU A 410 8.24 10.70 -41.25
C GLU A 410 9.40 10.14 -40.41
N ALA A 411 9.53 10.53 -39.13
CA ALA A 411 10.50 9.94 -38.22
C ALA A 411 10.24 8.45 -37.96
N LEU A 412 8.97 8.06 -37.75
CA LEU A 412 8.58 6.66 -37.54
C LEU A 412 8.79 5.80 -38.79
N LYS A 413 8.51 6.32 -40.01
CA LYS A 413 8.85 5.64 -41.26
C LYS A 413 10.36 5.40 -41.41
N HIS A 414 11.18 6.36 -40.96
CA HIS A 414 12.64 6.25 -41.03
C HIS A 414 13.21 5.27 -40.00
N THR A 415 12.66 5.21 -38.78
CA THR A 415 13.16 4.32 -37.71
C THR A 415 12.03 3.90 -36.75
N PRO A 416 11.23 2.88 -37.10
CA PRO A 416 10.06 2.46 -36.32
C PRO A 416 10.42 1.72 -35.01
N THR A 417 11.70 1.55 -34.68
CA THR A 417 12.15 0.91 -33.44
C THR A 417 12.51 1.89 -32.32
N LEU A 418 12.49 3.22 -32.58
CA LEU A 418 12.90 4.22 -31.60
C LEU A 418 11.74 4.67 -30.72
N ILE A 419 11.77 4.24 -29.45
CA ILE A 419 10.72 4.43 -28.43
C ILE A 419 10.33 5.90 -28.24
N GLU A 420 11.29 6.83 -28.23
CA GLU A 420 11.03 8.26 -28.07
C GLU A 420 10.05 8.81 -29.11
N LEU A 421 10.03 8.26 -30.34
CA LEU A 421 9.12 8.70 -31.40
C LEU A 421 7.66 8.43 -31.02
N TYR A 422 7.37 7.23 -30.52
CA TYR A 422 6.05 6.85 -30.01
C TYR A 422 5.67 7.70 -28.79
N MET A 423 6.60 7.91 -27.85
CA MET A 423 6.36 8.79 -26.70
C MET A 423 6.05 10.24 -27.11
N ALA A 424 6.68 10.75 -28.17
CA ALA A 424 6.41 12.08 -28.71
C ALA A 424 5.08 12.13 -29.48
N LYS A 425 4.76 11.12 -30.29
CA LYS A 425 3.47 11.01 -30.99
C LYS A 425 2.31 10.91 -29.99
N ALA A 426 2.42 10.06 -28.97
CA ALA A 426 1.48 10.00 -27.84
C ALA A 426 1.35 11.35 -27.12
N LYS A 427 2.47 12.05 -26.88
CA LYS A 427 2.45 13.39 -26.27
C LYS A 427 1.67 14.41 -27.12
N ILE A 428 1.74 14.33 -28.47
CA ILE A 428 0.99 15.18 -29.39
C ILE A 428 -0.52 14.91 -29.29
N PHE A 429 -0.97 13.66 -29.41
CA PHE A 429 -2.40 13.31 -29.27
C PHE A 429 -2.97 13.76 -27.91
N LYS A 430 -2.21 13.53 -26.83
CA LYS A 430 -2.52 13.99 -25.46
C LYS A 430 -2.54 15.52 -25.30
N HIS A 431 -2.07 16.30 -26.29
CA HIS A 431 -2.23 17.75 -26.32
C HIS A 431 -3.33 18.23 -27.27
N SER A 432 -3.67 17.47 -28.32
CA SER A 432 -4.87 17.74 -29.15
C SER A 432 -6.18 17.30 -28.47
N GLY A 433 -6.11 16.61 -27.34
CA GLY A 433 -7.25 16.18 -26.53
C GLY A 433 -7.65 14.71 -26.73
N ASP A 434 -6.94 14.00 -27.60
CA ASP A 434 -7.11 12.57 -27.84
C ASP A 434 -6.25 11.79 -26.84
N TYR A 435 -6.86 11.44 -25.71
CA TYR A 435 -6.20 10.68 -24.65
C TYR A 435 -6.10 9.18 -24.98
N THR A 436 -6.97 8.67 -25.85
CA THR A 436 -7.05 7.24 -26.19
C THR A 436 -5.97 6.85 -27.18
N ALA A 437 -5.85 7.54 -28.31
CA ALA A 437 -4.74 7.33 -29.25
C ALA A 437 -3.37 7.60 -28.58
N ALA A 438 -3.34 8.50 -27.59
CA ALA A 438 -2.15 8.74 -26.80
C ALA A 438 -1.82 7.61 -25.80
N ALA A 439 -2.82 6.92 -25.24
CA ALA A 439 -2.61 5.76 -24.39
C ALA A 439 -2.16 4.54 -25.22
N ASP A 440 -2.79 4.30 -26.37
CA ASP A 440 -2.47 3.17 -27.25
C ASP A 440 -1.06 3.31 -27.84
N LEU A 441 -0.64 4.51 -28.25
CA LEU A 441 0.75 4.76 -28.67
C LEU A 441 1.76 4.60 -27.53
N MET A 442 1.35 4.77 -26.26
CA MET A 442 2.20 4.45 -25.12
C MET A 442 2.23 2.95 -24.78
N LEU A 443 1.21 2.17 -25.16
CA LEU A 443 1.24 0.70 -25.11
C LEU A 443 2.24 0.16 -26.14
N SER A 444 2.13 0.55 -27.41
CA SER A 444 3.09 0.17 -28.45
C SER A 444 4.52 0.64 -28.16
N ALA A 445 4.69 1.80 -27.51
CA ALA A 445 6.00 2.22 -27.02
C ALA A 445 6.57 1.25 -25.97
N GLN A 446 5.73 0.79 -25.04
CA GLN A 446 6.10 -0.09 -23.92
C GLN A 446 6.37 -1.54 -24.36
N GLU A 447 5.81 -1.98 -25.48
CA GLU A 447 6.10 -3.28 -26.09
C GLU A 447 7.53 -3.36 -26.65
N LEU A 448 8.09 -2.23 -27.13
CA LEU A 448 9.46 -2.15 -27.66
C LEU A 448 10.55 -2.25 -26.57
N ASP A 449 10.25 -1.88 -25.32
CA ASP A 449 11.09 -2.16 -24.15
C ASP A 449 10.22 -2.49 -22.93
N THR A 450 10.11 -3.79 -22.65
CA THR A 450 9.36 -4.28 -21.50
C THR A 450 10.11 -4.20 -20.17
N ALA A 451 11.40 -3.82 -20.17
CA ALA A 451 12.26 -3.75 -19.00
C ALA A 451 12.37 -2.32 -18.42
N ASP A 452 12.15 -1.25 -19.19
CA ASP A 452 12.16 0.11 -18.65
C ASP A 452 10.92 0.44 -17.81
N ARG A 453 11.13 0.56 -16.49
CA ARG A 453 10.12 1.01 -15.53
C ARG A 453 9.68 2.45 -15.77
N TYR A 454 10.50 3.33 -16.33
CA TYR A 454 10.10 4.72 -16.62
C TYR A 454 9.08 4.78 -17.76
N LEU A 455 9.34 4.10 -18.88
CA LEU A 455 8.42 3.91 -20.00
C LEU A 455 7.10 3.26 -19.56
N ASN A 456 7.18 2.17 -18.78
CA ASN A 456 6.03 1.54 -18.15
C ASN A 456 5.22 2.53 -17.28
N SER A 457 5.89 3.28 -16.40
CA SER A 457 5.25 4.30 -15.55
C SER A 457 4.61 5.43 -16.37
N LYS A 458 5.17 5.77 -17.54
CA LYS A 458 4.57 6.72 -18.48
C LYS A 458 3.32 6.14 -19.14
N CYS A 459 3.34 4.86 -19.54
CA CYS A 459 2.18 4.19 -20.11
C CYS A 459 1.03 4.13 -19.10
N ALA A 460 1.27 3.65 -17.88
CA ALA A 460 0.29 3.68 -16.79
C ALA A 460 -0.26 5.10 -16.53
N LYS A 461 0.60 6.13 -16.55
CA LYS A 461 0.19 7.53 -16.40
C LYS A 461 -0.72 8.03 -17.54
N TYR A 462 -0.56 7.54 -18.76
CA TYR A 462 -1.42 7.91 -19.89
C TYR A 462 -2.74 7.15 -19.85
N LEU A 463 -2.72 5.85 -19.50
CA LEU A 463 -3.91 5.04 -19.25
C LEU A 463 -4.78 5.64 -18.12
N LEU A 464 -4.19 6.13 -17.02
CA LEU A 464 -4.93 6.88 -15.98
C LEU A 464 -5.58 8.16 -16.53
N ARG A 465 -4.95 8.84 -17.49
CA ARG A 465 -5.47 10.09 -18.08
C ARG A 465 -6.68 9.83 -18.98
N ASP A 466 -6.60 8.76 -19.77
CA ASP A 466 -7.70 8.16 -20.54
C ASP A 466 -8.74 7.43 -19.65
N CYS A 467 -8.57 7.46 -18.32
CA CYS A 467 -9.42 6.82 -17.31
C CYS A 467 -9.51 5.28 -17.41
N ARG A 468 -8.59 4.64 -18.14
CA ARG A 468 -8.34 3.19 -18.21
C ARG A 468 -7.59 2.73 -16.96
N ILE A 469 -8.22 2.91 -15.78
CA ILE A 469 -7.57 2.73 -14.47
C ILE A 469 -7.08 1.29 -14.25
N LYS A 470 -7.83 0.28 -14.71
CA LYS A 470 -7.44 -1.14 -14.60
C LYS A 470 -6.21 -1.47 -15.43
N GLU A 471 -6.17 -1.03 -16.69
CA GLU A 471 -5.01 -1.22 -17.56
C GLU A 471 -3.79 -0.46 -17.05
N ALA A 472 -3.98 0.72 -16.42
CA ALA A 472 -2.90 1.40 -15.72
C ALA A 472 -2.37 0.62 -14.50
N GLU A 473 -3.25 -0.07 -13.77
CA GLU A 473 -2.86 -0.95 -12.68
C GLU A 473 -2.12 -2.20 -13.18
N GLU A 474 -2.64 -2.88 -14.20
CA GLU A 474 -1.99 -4.03 -14.88
C GLU A 474 -0.67 -3.64 -15.56
N MET A 475 -0.57 -2.40 -16.05
CA MET A 475 0.70 -1.84 -16.53
C MET A 475 1.69 -1.69 -15.38
N CYS A 476 1.29 -1.07 -14.27
CA CYS A 476 2.14 -0.97 -13.08
C CYS A 476 2.47 -2.35 -12.47
N SER A 477 1.61 -3.36 -12.61
CA SER A 477 1.83 -4.68 -12.01
C SER A 477 3.05 -5.41 -12.55
N LYS A 478 3.55 -5.02 -13.73
CA LYS A 478 4.82 -5.49 -14.30
C LYS A 478 6.06 -5.11 -13.45
N PHE A 479 5.93 -4.15 -12.51
CA PHE A 479 7.03 -3.65 -11.66
C PHE A 479 6.69 -3.51 -10.16
N THR A 480 5.56 -4.05 -9.71
CA THR A 480 5.21 -4.17 -8.28
C THR A 480 5.59 -5.53 -7.72
N ARG A 481 5.51 -5.71 -6.40
CA ARG A 481 5.72 -7.03 -5.77
C ARG A 481 4.63 -8.03 -6.19
N GLU A 482 5.05 -9.25 -6.51
CA GLU A 482 4.15 -10.39 -6.67
C GLU A 482 3.39 -10.68 -5.36
N GLY A 483 2.12 -11.11 -5.47
CA GLY A 483 1.26 -11.43 -4.32
C GLY A 483 0.47 -10.24 -3.73
N MET A 484 0.70 -9.02 -4.20
CA MET A 484 -0.06 -7.81 -3.83
C MET A 484 -0.73 -7.21 -5.07
N SER A 485 -1.83 -6.46 -4.94
CA SER A 485 -2.34 -5.67 -6.07
C SER A 485 -1.35 -4.54 -6.42
N ALA A 486 -1.35 -4.07 -7.66
CA ALA A 486 -0.44 -2.99 -8.02
C ALA A 486 -0.91 -1.66 -7.44
N ASN A 487 -2.21 -1.43 -7.26
CA ASN A 487 -2.73 -0.31 -6.50
C ASN A 487 -2.18 -0.29 -5.06
N ASP A 488 -2.27 -1.41 -4.35
CA ASP A 488 -1.89 -1.47 -2.93
C ASP A 488 -0.37 -1.42 -2.76
N ASN A 489 0.39 -2.06 -3.66
CA ASN A 489 1.85 -1.97 -3.63
C ASN A 489 2.34 -0.55 -3.98
N MET A 490 1.61 0.18 -4.82
CA MET A 490 1.93 1.59 -5.10
C MET A 490 1.60 2.50 -3.91
N ILE A 491 0.55 2.22 -3.11
CA ILE A 491 0.29 2.90 -1.83
C ILE A 491 1.38 2.55 -0.80
N GLU A 492 1.72 1.27 -0.62
CA GLU A 492 2.79 0.80 0.29
C GLU A 492 4.15 1.46 -0.06
N MET A 493 4.42 1.61 -1.35
CA MET A 493 5.59 2.30 -1.90
C MET A 493 5.50 3.84 -1.88
N GLN A 494 4.41 4.44 -1.39
CA GLN A 494 4.15 5.89 -1.39
C GLN A 494 4.26 6.53 -2.78
N CYS A 495 3.60 5.95 -3.77
CA CYS A 495 3.67 6.40 -5.14
C CYS A 495 2.73 7.57 -5.41
N LEU A 496 2.99 8.71 -4.75
CA LEU A 496 2.17 9.93 -4.75
C LEU A 496 1.73 10.39 -6.15
N TRP A 497 2.54 10.17 -7.19
CA TRP A 497 2.18 10.54 -8.57
C TRP A 497 1.10 9.64 -9.17
N TYR A 498 1.10 8.34 -8.84
CA TYR A 498 0.11 7.37 -9.30
C TYR A 498 -1.18 7.59 -8.52
N GLU A 499 -1.09 7.70 -7.19
CA GLU A 499 -2.23 7.97 -6.31
C GLU A 499 -2.97 9.25 -6.73
N TYR A 500 -2.23 10.32 -7.05
CA TYR A 500 -2.82 11.59 -7.49
C TYR A 500 -3.42 11.54 -8.93
N GLU A 501 -2.78 10.87 -9.89
CA GLU A 501 -3.35 10.75 -11.24
C GLU A 501 -4.56 9.80 -11.25
N ALA A 502 -4.58 8.79 -10.36
CA ALA A 502 -5.75 7.95 -10.10
C ALA A 502 -6.87 8.74 -9.41
N ALA A 503 -6.56 9.59 -8.41
CA ALA A 503 -7.54 10.51 -7.81
C ALA A 503 -8.22 11.38 -8.89
N LEU A 504 -7.44 11.92 -9.83
CA LEU A 504 -7.94 12.70 -10.95
C LEU A 504 -8.72 11.84 -11.98
N ALA A 505 -8.36 10.57 -12.17
CA ALA A 505 -9.09 9.65 -13.04
C ALA A 505 -10.48 9.33 -12.47
N TYR A 506 -10.54 9.01 -11.17
CA TYR A 506 -11.81 8.85 -10.46
C TYR A 506 -12.63 10.13 -10.47
N PHE A 507 -12.03 11.31 -10.26
CA PHE A 507 -12.73 12.61 -10.37
C PHE A 507 -13.37 12.82 -11.76
N ARG A 508 -12.64 12.52 -12.85
CA ARG A 508 -13.19 12.61 -14.23
C ARG A 508 -14.34 11.63 -14.49
N LEU A 509 -14.36 10.49 -13.81
CA LEU A 509 -15.43 9.49 -13.87
C LEU A 509 -16.61 9.78 -12.92
N ALA A 510 -16.68 10.98 -12.31
CA ALA A 510 -17.61 11.33 -11.22
C ALA A 510 -17.56 10.36 -10.01
N LYS A 511 -16.46 9.61 -9.87
CA LYS A 511 -16.15 8.68 -8.78
C LYS A 511 -15.50 9.45 -7.63
N TYR A 512 -16.29 10.36 -7.06
CA TYR A 512 -15.80 11.32 -6.07
C TYR A 512 -15.36 10.66 -4.76
N GLY A 513 -15.95 9.52 -4.39
CA GLY A 513 -15.54 8.73 -3.21
C GLY A 513 -14.14 8.13 -3.36
N GLU A 514 -13.88 7.42 -4.47
CA GLU A 514 -12.56 6.86 -4.77
C GLU A 514 -11.51 7.96 -5.01
N SER A 515 -11.92 9.11 -5.54
CA SER A 515 -11.07 10.30 -5.66
C SER A 515 -10.65 10.86 -4.29
N LEU A 516 -11.60 11.01 -3.36
CA LEU A 516 -11.33 11.42 -1.98
C LEU A 516 -10.47 10.39 -1.23
N GLN A 517 -10.73 9.10 -1.41
CA GLN A 517 -9.92 8.03 -0.82
C GLN A 517 -8.45 8.17 -1.21
N LYS A 518 -8.16 8.42 -2.49
CA LYS A 518 -6.80 8.65 -2.98
C LYS A 518 -6.17 9.93 -2.42
N CYS A 519 -6.97 10.97 -2.15
CA CYS A 519 -6.47 12.19 -1.51
C CYS A 519 -6.11 11.95 -0.03
N HIS A 520 -6.92 11.19 0.72
CA HIS A 520 -6.62 10.84 2.11
C HIS A 520 -5.50 9.79 2.26
N GLN A 521 -5.29 8.92 1.25
CA GLN A 521 -4.09 8.07 1.20
C GLN A 521 -2.81 8.92 1.12
N ILE A 522 -2.81 9.95 0.25
CA ILE A 522 -1.73 10.94 0.17
C ILE A 522 -1.55 11.69 1.49
N GLU A 523 -2.63 12.10 2.17
CA GLU A 523 -2.55 12.74 3.50
C GLU A 523 -1.94 11.81 4.56
N GLN A 524 -2.39 10.55 4.63
CA GLN A 524 -1.89 9.57 5.62
C GLN A 524 -0.38 9.32 5.45
N HIS A 525 0.14 9.32 4.23
CA HIS A 525 1.59 9.24 3.99
C HIS A 525 2.36 10.39 4.64
N PHE A 526 1.78 11.59 4.65
CA PHE A 526 2.40 12.79 5.24
C PHE A 526 2.34 12.78 6.76
N VAL A 527 1.26 12.26 7.35
CA VAL A 527 1.22 11.95 8.79
C VAL A 527 2.31 10.93 9.15
N ASN A 528 2.48 9.87 8.36
CA ASN A 528 3.51 8.86 8.62
C ASN A 528 4.94 9.40 8.45
N PHE A 529 5.22 10.27 7.47
CA PHE A 529 6.52 10.96 7.36
C PHE A 529 6.84 11.80 8.60
N TYR A 530 5.86 12.56 9.12
CA TYR A 530 6.04 13.34 10.34
C TYR A 530 6.32 12.46 11.57
N GLU A 531 5.76 11.26 11.62
CA GLU A 531 6.00 10.30 12.70
C GLU A 531 7.36 9.58 12.58
N ASP A 532 7.85 9.31 11.36
CA ASP A 532 9.17 8.73 11.11
C ASP A 532 10.32 9.57 11.74
N GLN A 533 10.11 10.87 11.98
CA GLN A 533 11.13 11.77 12.56
C GLN A 533 11.52 11.42 14.02
N TYR A 534 10.66 10.74 14.77
CA TYR A 534 10.80 10.58 16.23
C TYR A 534 12.11 9.87 16.64
N ASP A 535 12.46 8.78 15.96
CA ASP A 535 13.69 8.02 16.24
C ASP A 535 14.96 8.83 15.95
N PHE A 536 14.89 9.76 14.99
CA PHE A 536 16.03 10.61 14.61
C PHE A 536 16.41 11.60 15.71
N HIS A 537 15.46 12.01 16.57
CA HIS A 537 15.74 12.85 17.74
C HIS A 537 16.80 12.22 18.67
N GLY A 538 16.72 10.91 18.89
CA GLY A 538 17.70 10.15 19.68
C GLY A 538 18.91 9.65 18.88
N TYR A 539 18.77 9.48 17.56
CA TYR A 539 19.85 9.04 16.68
C TYR A 539 20.85 10.17 16.37
N CYS A 540 20.38 11.32 15.89
CA CYS A 540 21.24 12.40 15.40
C CYS A 540 22.09 13.02 16.50
N LEU A 541 21.53 13.25 17.69
CA LEU A 541 22.30 13.74 18.86
C LEU A 541 23.40 12.76 19.32
N ARG A 542 23.24 11.46 19.01
CA ARG A 542 24.21 10.38 19.30
C ARG A 542 25.22 10.16 18.17
N LYS A 543 24.93 10.64 16.96
CA LYS A 543 25.81 10.57 15.78
C LYS A 543 26.45 11.91 15.39
N MET A 544 26.12 12.97 16.11
CA MET A 544 26.55 14.35 15.87
C MET A 544 26.27 14.86 14.45
N THR A 545 25.22 14.37 13.77
CA THR A 545 24.80 14.82 12.43
C THR A 545 23.92 16.08 12.51
N LEU A 546 24.44 17.14 13.12
CA LEU A 546 23.65 18.22 13.72
C LEU A 546 23.07 19.23 12.72
N SER A 547 23.84 19.64 11.70
CA SER A 547 23.32 20.56 10.67
C SER A 547 22.23 19.87 9.85
N THR A 548 22.42 18.58 9.53
CA THR A 548 21.42 17.73 8.89
C THR A 548 20.18 17.55 9.76
N TYR A 549 20.34 17.35 11.08
CA TYR A 549 19.21 17.20 11.99
C TYR A 549 18.33 18.45 12.08
N ILE A 550 18.93 19.65 12.21
CA ILE A 550 18.15 20.89 12.23
C ILE A 550 17.51 21.19 10.86
N LYS A 551 18.20 20.90 9.74
CA LYS A 551 17.60 20.96 8.40
C LYS A 551 16.42 19.98 8.23
N PHE A 552 16.52 18.79 8.82
CA PHE A 552 15.47 17.76 8.81
C PHE A 552 14.25 18.17 9.64
N LEU A 553 14.42 18.65 10.88
CA LEU A 553 13.30 19.18 11.68
C LEU A 553 12.54 20.28 10.94
N ARG A 554 13.27 21.22 10.32
CA ARG A 554 12.68 22.32 9.53
C ARG A 554 12.05 21.88 8.22
N PHE A 555 12.43 20.72 7.68
CA PHE A 555 11.77 20.10 6.55
C PHE A 555 10.43 19.48 7.00
N GLU A 556 10.40 18.79 8.14
CA GLU A 556 9.16 18.29 8.73
C GLU A 556 8.19 19.42 9.10
N ASP A 557 8.71 20.54 9.62
CA ASP A 557 7.92 21.75 9.95
C ASP A 557 7.18 22.35 8.74
N VAL A 558 7.62 22.05 7.51
CA VAL A 558 6.99 22.52 6.25
C VAL A 558 6.55 21.39 5.34
N LEU A 559 6.54 20.13 5.81
CA LEU A 559 6.32 18.94 4.99
C LEU A 559 5.05 19.06 4.12
N ASN A 560 3.94 19.50 4.73
CA ASN A 560 2.63 19.64 4.08
C ASN A 560 2.59 20.71 2.97
N SER A 561 3.66 21.51 2.77
CA SER A 561 3.78 22.40 1.61
C SER A 561 4.12 21.66 0.30
N GLN A 562 4.43 20.36 0.36
CA GLN A 562 4.83 19.56 -0.81
C GLN A 562 3.71 19.48 -1.85
N GLN A 563 4.09 19.53 -3.13
CA GLN A 563 3.15 19.71 -4.24
C GLN A 563 2.04 18.66 -4.31
N PHE A 564 2.27 17.40 -3.95
CA PHE A 564 1.24 16.35 -3.97
C PHE A 564 0.25 16.47 -2.82
N TYR A 565 0.69 16.82 -1.60
CA TYR A 565 -0.22 17.12 -0.49
C TYR A 565 -1.13 18.30 -0.86
N VAL A 566 -0.55 19.44 -1.24
CA VAL A 566 -1.31 20.64 -1.65
C VAL A 566 -2.27 20.37 -2.82
N LYS A 567 -1.90 19.48 -3.76
CA LYS A 567 -2.78 19.06 -4.86
C LYS A 567 -3.91 18.13 -4.41
N ALA A 568 -3.61 17.13 -3.56
CA ALA A 568 -4.60 16.22 -3.01
C ALA A 568 -5.60 16.97 -2.12
N THR A 569 -5.13 17.85 -1.24
CA THR A 569 -5.99 18.73 -0.42
C THR A 569 -6.86 19.63 -1.30
N LYS A 570 -6.30 20.25 -2.35
CA LYS A 570 -7.12 21.07 -3.28
C LYS A 570 -8.18 20.26 -4.01
N LEU A 571 -7.86 19.04 -4.45
CA LEU A 571 -8.84 18.14 -5.08
C LEU A 571 -9.92 17.74 -4.08
N ALA A 572 -9.55 17.27 -2.89
CA ALA A 572 -10.49 16.88 -1.84
C ALA A 572 -11.39 18.04 -1.40
N VAL A 573 -10.83 19.21 -1.12
CA VAL A 573 -11.60 20.42 -0.76
C VAL A 573 -12.51 20.84 -1.91
N SER A 574 -12.08 20.75 -3.17
CA SER A 574 -12.97 21.05 -4.31
C SER A 574 -14.14 20.06 -4.43
N ILE A 575 -13.92 18.79 -4.11
CA ILE A 575 -14.99 17.78 -4.03
C ILE A 575 -15.92 18.09 -2.86
N TYR A 576 -15.39 18.38 -1.67
CA TYR A 576 -16.20 18.70 -0.50
C TYR A 576 -17.00 20.00 -0.64
N ILE A 577 -16.49 21.00 -1.36
CA ILE A 577 -17.24 22.20 -1.73
C ILE A 577 -18.33 21.86 -2.74
N ASP A 578 -18.02 21.13 -3.82
CA ASP A 578 -19.03 20.76 -4.83
C ASP A 578 -20.13 19.86 -4.25
N MET A 579 -19.81 19.02 -3.25
CA MET A 579 -20.78 18.25 -2.45
C MET A 579 -21.75 19.11 -1.63
N VAL A 580 -21.37 20.34 -1.28
CA VAL A 580 -22.21 21.28 -0.52
C VAL A 580 -22.95 22.25 -1.45
N GLU A 581 -22.30 22.72 -2.52
CA GLU A 581 -22.88 23.67 -3.48
C GLU A 581 -23.81 22.98 -4.51
N ASN A 582 -23.46 21.77 -4.94
CA ASN A 582 -24.19 21.01 -5.97
C ASN A 582 -24.53 19.57 -5.52
N PRO A 583 -25.16 19.37 -4.33
CA PRO A 583 -25.39 18.04 -3.75
C PRO A 583 -26.13 17.06 -4.68
N GLN A 584 -26.95 17.57 -5.61
CA GLN A 584 -27.63 16.74 -6.61
C GLN A 584 -26.68 15.90 -7.48
N LYS A 585 -25.45 16.38 -7.77
CA LYS A 585 -24.42 15.60 -8.49
C LYS A 585 -23.96 14.35 -7.73
N PHE A 586 -24.19 14.33 -6.40
CA PHE A 586 -23.72 13.30 -5.48
C PHE A 586 -24.88 12.42 -4.96
N VAL A 587 -26.10 12.60 -5.50
CA VAL A 587 -27.31 11.85 -5.12
C VAL A 587 -27.94 11.23 -6.37
N GLU A 588 -27.51 10.02 -6.73
CA GLU A 588 -28.06 9.29 -7.89
C GLU A 588 -28.60 7.88 -7.56
N LYS A 589 -29.60 7.49 -8.37
CA LYS A 589 -29.94 6.13 -8.86
C LYS A 589 -29.85 4.94 -7.88
N GLN A 590 -31.01 4.53 -7.36
CA GLN A 590 -31.17 3.25 -6.63
C GLN A 590 -32.54 2.55 -6.81
N MET A 591 -33.56 3.22 -7.33
CA MET A 591 -34.94 2.98 -6.89
C MET A 591 -35.78 1.98 -7.75
N GLN A 592 -35.16 1.02 -8.45
CA GLN A 592 -35.86 0.24 -9.50
C GLN A 592 -36.09 -1.27 -9.29
N ASP A 593 -35.27 -2.03 -8.56
CA ASP A 593 -35.21 -3.51 -8.75
C ASP A 593 -35.73 -4.43 -7.62
N ASN A 594 -36.33 -3.90 -6.54
CA ASN A 594 -36.66 -4.70 -5.33
C ASN A 594 -38.17 -4.92 -5.09
N SER A 595 -38.91 -5.45 -6.08
CA SER A 595 -40.37 -5.66 -5.98
C SER A 595 -40.89 -7.08 -6.33
N ALA A 596 -40.07 -8.13 -6.17
CA ALA A 596 -40.53 -9.52 -6.31
C ALA A 596 -39.75 -10.55 -5.43
N LEU A 597 -40.39 -11.70 -5.19
CA LEU A 597 -39.91 -12.94 -4.53
C LEU A 597 -40.03 -13.01 -2.99
N THR A 598 -40.12 -14.25 -2.46
CA THR A 598 -40.88 -14.53 -1.22
C THR A 598 -40.06 -15.23 -0.11
N PRO A 599 -40.52 -15.21 1.18
CA PRO A 599 -39.71 -15.64 2.32
C PRO A 599 -39.21 -17.11 2.33
N ALA A 600 -39.83 -17.99 1.54
CA ALA A 600 -39.42 -19.39 1.42
C ALA A 600 -38.06 -19.53 0.70
N GLU A 601 -37.79 -18.68 -0.29
CA GLU A 601 -36.62 -18.76 -1.17
C GLU A 601 -35.37 -18.23 -0.45
N LEU A 602 -35.54 -17.15 0.33
CA LEU A 602 -34.51 -16.54 1.17
C LEU A 602 -33.89 -17.54 2.18
N ARG A 603 -34.70 -18.48 2.68
CA ARG A 603 -34.26 -19.55 3.60
C ARG A 603 -33.45 -20.65 2.91
N LYS A 604 -33.66 -20.91 1.61
CA LYS A 604 -32.81 -21.82 0.81
C LYS A 604 -31.43 -21.21 0.57
N LEU A 605 -31.36 -19.93 0.20
CA LEU A 605 -30.10 -19.22 -0.05
C LEU A 605 -29.17 -19.18 1.18
N LYS A 606 -29.71 -18.91 2.39
CA LYS A 606 -28.90 -18.84 3.62
C LYS A 606 -28.28 -20.18 4.05
N ARG A 607 -28.80 -21.33 3.61
CA ARG A 607 -28.10 -22.64 3.78
C ARG A 607 -27.02 -22.87 2.72
N LYS A 608 -27.14 -22.21 1.56
CA LYS A 608 -26.29 -22.37 0.37
C LYS A 608 -25.04 -21.49 0.38
N ALA A 609 -25.19 -20.21 0.76
CA ALA A 609 -24.04 -19.33 1.05
C ALA A 609 -23.15 -19.96 2.13
N ASN A 610 -23.77 -20.63 3.10
CA ASN A 610 -23.03 -21.37 4.11
C ASN A 610 -22.31 -22.63 3.58
N LYS A 611 -22.60 -23.14 2.37
CA LYS A 611 -21.72 -24.12 1.68
C LYS A 611 -20.42 -23.49 1.17
N ALA A 612 -20.38 -22.21 0.82
CA ALA A 612 -19.24 -21.56 0.17
C ALA A 612 -18.27 -20.75 1.08
N LYS A 613 -18.24 -20.99 2.41
CA LYS A 613 -16.99 -20.87 3.17
C LYS A 613 -16.56 -22.21 3.80
N ALA A 614 -16.25 -23.19 2.95
CA ALA A 614 -15.74 -24.53 3.29
C ALA A 614 -14.27 -24.86 2.87
N GLU A 615 -13.69 -24.11 1.92
CA GLU A 615 -12.43 -24.42 1.20
C GLU A 615 -11.31 -23.29 0.95
N LYS A 616 -10.92 -22.36 1.88
CA LYS A 616 -9.89 -21.24 1.80
C LYS A 616 -9.21 -20.65 3.14
N ASP A 617 -8.90 -21.39 4.20
CA ASP A 617 -7.66 -21.62 5.10
C ASP A 617 -7.10 -23.11 5.75
N LYS A 618 -7.20 -24.54 5.53
CA LYS A 618 -7.60 -25.91 4.73
C LYS A 618 -7.25 -26.59 3.27
N GLN A 619 -6.88 -25.98 2.12
CA GLN A 619 -6.00 -26.36 0.95
C GLN A 619 -4.56 -25.71 0.74
N ASN A 620 -4.41 -24.40 0.45
CA ASN A 620 -3.18 -23.67 0.02
C ASN A 620 -1.74 -23.95 0.61
N ALA A 621 -1.52 -24.67 1.72
CA ALA A 621 -0.19 -24.64 2.41
C ALA A 621 0.84 -25.62 1.87
N GLU A 622 0.32 -26.76 1.44
CA GLU A 622 0.78 -27.65 0.40
C GLU A 622 1.41 -26.92 -0.81
N GLN A 623 1.11 -25.63 -1.05
CA GLN A 623 1.75 -24.81 -2.08
C GLN A 623 3.12 -24.22 -1.69
N ALA A 624 3.55 -24.26 -0.42
CA ALA A 624 4.89 -23.83 0.01
C ALA A 624 6.00 -24.87 -0.28
N ALA A 625 5.74 -26.17 -0.10
CA ALA A 625 6.81 -27.18 0.04
C ALA A 625 7.61 -27.64 -1.21
N LYS A 626 7.14 -27.43 -2.46
CA LYS A 626 7.73 -28.03 -3.69
C LYS A 626 8.61 -27.09 -4.55
N GLN A 627 8.94 -25.87 -4.11
CA GLN A 627 9.65 -24.87 -4.94
C GLN A 627 11.19 -24.93 -4.89
N SER A 628 11.79 -26.09 -4.59
CA SER A 628 13.25 -26.23 -4.39
C SER A 628 13.97 -27.19 -5.36
N THR A 629 13.48 -27.36 -6.59
CA THR A 629 14.20 -28.11 -7.64
C THR A 629 13.82 -27.65 -9.07
N SER A 630 14.68 -28.01 -10.04
CA SER A 630 14.50 -27.90 -11.50
C SER A 630 14.17 -26.52 -12.12
N LYS A 631 15.23 -25.77 -12.46
CA LYS A 631 15.26 -24.99 -13.73
C LYS A 631 15.82 -25.89 -14.83
N GLN A 632 15.18 -25.98 -16.01
CA GLN A 632 15.86 -26.02 -17.33
C GLN A 632 14.90 -26.12 -18.55
N ARG A 633 15.38 -25.58 -19.70
CA ARG A 633 14.97 -25.81 -21.11
C ARG A 633 13.68 -25.16 -21.67
N MET A 634 13.89 -23.97 -22.24
CA MET A 634 13.84 -23.66 -23.68
C MET A 634 12.54 -23.86 -24.50
N ASP A 635 11.99 -22.71 -24.92
CA ASP A 635 11.87 -22.20 -26.31
C ASP A 635 11.02 -22.95 -27.37
N GLY A 636 10.20 -22.16 -28.07
CA GLY A 636 9.46 -22.55 -29.29
C GLY A 636 8.52 -21.43 -29.76
N GLU A 637 8.92 -20.68 -30.78
CA GLU A 637 8.10 -19.60 -31.39
C GLU A 637 7.02 -20.15 -32.32
N PHE A 638 5.83 -19.55 -32.34
CA PHE A 638 4.92 -19.56 -33.50
C PHE A 638 4.03 -18.31 -33.52
N ASP A 639 3.72 -17.85 -34.74
CA ASP A 639 3.25 -16.50 -35.02
C ASP A 639 1.80 -16.19 -34.56
N VAL A 640 1.56 -14.97 -34.07
CA VAL A 640 0.30 -14.61 -33.38
C VAL A 640 -0.47 -13.54 -34.14
N PHE A 641 -1.45 -13.96 -34.95
CA PHE A 641 -2.63 -13.13 -35.18
C PHE A 641 -3.26 -12.83 -33.81
N ASP A 642 -3.33 -11.55 -33.44
CA ASP A 642 -3.94 -11.07 -32.20
C ASP A 642 -5.40 -10.61 -32.46
N PRO A 643 -6.40 -11.22 -31.80
CA PRO A 643 -7.79 -10.78 -31.91
C PRO A 643 -8.13 -9.58 -31.00
N GLU A 644 -7.35 -9.24 -29.97
CA GLU A 644 -7.77 -8.33 -28.88
C GLU A 644 -8.15 -6.89 -29.30
N PRO A 645 -7.55 -6.24 -30.32
CA PRO A 645 -8.02 -4.93 -30.78
C PRO A 645 -9.49 -4.91 -31.21
N LEU A 646 -9.99 -6.03 -31.73
CA LEU A 646 -11.38 -6.18 -32.16
C LEU A 646 -12.34 -6.37 -30.97
N LEU A 647 -11.86 -6.84 -29.80
CA LEU A 647 -12.66 -6.97 -28.58
C LEU A 647 -13.10 -5.61 -28.02
N ILE A 648 -12.19 -4.62 -28.03
CA ILE A 648 -12.51 -3.26 -27.58
C ILE A 648 -13.51 -2.62 -28.55
N TYR A 649 -13.33 -2.79 -29.85
CA TYR A 649 -14.28 -2.32 -30.87
C TYR A 649 -15.70 -2.86 -30.63
N LEU A 650 -15.84 -4.15 -30.27
CA LEU A 650 -17.11 -4.80 -30.00
C LEU A 650 -17.87 -4.25 -28.77
N LEU A 651 -17.20 -3.58 -27.83
CA LEU A 651 -17.89 -2.86 -26.75
C LEU A 651 -18.68 -1.66 -27.28
N TYR A 652 -18.21 -1.00 -28.34
CA TYR A 652 -18.74 0.29 -28.82
C TYR A 652 -19.57 0.24 -30.10
N VAL A 653 -19.50 -0.83 -30.91
CA VAL A 653 -20.45 -1.03 -32.03
C VAL A 653 -21.67 -1.84 -31.64
N ASP A 654 -22.80 -1.57 -32.29
CA ASP A 654 -24.07 -2.27 -32.11
C ASP A 654 -24.69 -2.65 -33.48
N GLY A 655 -25.79 -3.42 -33.46
CA GLY A 655 -26.53 -3.77 -34.67
C GLY A 655 -25.75 -4.63 -35.68
N PRO A 656 -25.92 -4.43 -37.00
CA PRO A 656 -25.28 -5.26 -38.03
C PRO A 656 -23.75 -5.25 -37.99
N ILE A 657 -23.15 -4.10 -37.65
CA ILE A 657 -21.69 -3.94 -37.58
C ILE A 657 -21.11 -4.76 -36.41
N PHE A 658 -21.82 -4.83 -35.29
CA PHE A 658 -21.49 -5.73 -34.18
C PHE A 658 -21.61 -7.20 -34.59
N GLU A 659 -22.71 -7.59 -35.26
CA GLU A 659 -22.93 -8.97 -35.71
C GLU A 659 -21.84 -9.46 -36.67
N GLU A 660 -21.45 -8.63 -37.65
CA GLU A 660 -20.37 -8.95 -38.58
C GLU A 660 -19.03 -9.14 -37.84
N LYS A 661 -18.61 -8.15 -37.05
CA LYS A 661 -17.29 -8.20 -36.40
C LYS A 661 -17.22 -9.23 -35.27
N VAL A 662 -18.30 -9.50 -34.55
CA VAL A 662 -18.30 -10.54 -33.50
C VAL A 662 -18.30 -11.93 -34.11
N ARG A 663 -18.94 -12.13 -35.28
CA ARG A 663 -18.82 -13.37 -36.06
C ARG A 663 -17.37 -13.61 -36.46
N THR A 664 -16.68 -12.62 -37.03
CA THR A 664 -15.24 -12.73 -37.37
C THR A 664 -14.38 -13.03 -36.14
N TYR A 665 -14.54 -12.25 -35.05
CA TYR A 665 -13.79 -12.42 -33.80
C TYR A 665 -13.93 -13.84 -33.24
N LEU A 666 -15.16 -14.34 -33.13
CA LEU A 666 -15.46 -15.68 -32.61
C LEU A 666 -14.82 -16.77 -33.48
N ILE A 667 -14.95 -16.71 -34.81
CA ILE A 667 -14.37 -17.71 -35.73
C ILE A 667 -12.85 -17.80 -35.51
N THR A 668 -12.13 -16.68 -35.52
CA THR A 668 -10.66 -16.72 -35.41
C THR A 668 -10.21 -17.16 -34.01
N CYS A 669 -10.92 -16.77 -32.95
CA CYS A 669 -10.61 -17.22 -31.59
C CYS A 669 -10.89 -18.72 -31.36
N PHE A 670 -11.93 -19.27 -32.00
CA PHE A 670 -12.23 -20.72 -31.94
C PHE A 670 -11.26 -21.55 -32.76
N ARG A 671 -10.89 -21.12 -33.98
CA ARG A 671 -9.84 -21.78 -34.79
C ARG A 671 -8.48 -21.80 -34.07
N LYS A 672 -8.18 -20.76 -33.28
CA LYS A 672 -7.00 -20.67 -32.39
C LYS A 672 -7.15 -21.43 -31.06
N GLY A 673 -8.37 -21.84 -30.71
CA GLY A 673 -8.67 -22.56 -29.47
C GLY A 673 -8.41 -21.79 -28.18
N ILE A 674 -8.72 -20.48 -28.15
CA ILE A 674 -8.45 -19.60 -27.00
C ILE A 674 -9.35 -19.95 -25.79
N PRO A 675 -8.83 -20.54 -24.69
CA PRO A 675 -9.68 -21.04 -23.59
C PRO A 675 -10.30 -19.91 -22.74
N SER A 676 -9.67 -18.73 -22.75
CA SER A 676 -10.10 -17.54 -22.02
C SER A 676 -11.22 -16.76 -22.72
N LEU A 677 -11.58 -17.09 -23.96
CA LEU A 677 -12.45 -16.29 -24.84
C LEU A 677 -13.75 -15.82 -24.18
N PHE A 678 -14.37 -16.66 -23.36
CA PHE A 678 -15.58 -16.30 -22.61
C PHE A 678 -15.35 -15.24 -21.53
N LYS A 679 -14.20 -15.30 -20.83
CA LYS A 679 -13.80 -14.29 -19.84
C LYS A 679 -13.49 -12.96 -20.54
N ASN A 680 -12.87 -13.01 -21.72
CA ASN A 680 -12.55 -11.83 -22.52
C ASN A 680 -13.82 -11.13 -23.01
N LEU A 681 -14.78 -11.88 -23.58
CA LEU A 681 -16.08 -11.34 -24.03
C LEU A 681 -17.08 -11.06 -22.88
N LEU A 682 -16.73 -11.33 -21.61
CA LEU A 682 -17.67 -11.23 -20.48
C LEU A 682 -18.22 -9.82 -20.26
N THR A 683 -17.47 -8.78 -20.62
CA THR A 683 -17.91 -7.37 -20.56
C THR A 683 -19.07 -7.05 -21.52
N LEU A 684 -19.24 -7.81 -22.59
CA LEU A 684 -20.40 -7.69 -23.49
C LEU A 684 -21.69 -8.24 -22.86
N TYR A 685 -21.60 -9.04 -21.79
CA TYR A 685 -22.78 -9.69 -21.19
C TYR A 685 -23.65 -8.75 -20.37
N ASP A 686 -23.16 -7.54 -20.11
CA ASP A 686 -23.93 -6.50 -19.44
C ASP A 686 -24.86 -5.76 -20.44
N ASN A 687 -24.67 -5.92 -21.76
CA ASN A 687 -25.63 -5.52 -22.81
C ASN A 687 -26.45 -6.74 -23.30
N GLN A 688 -27.72 -6.79 -22.90
CA GLN A 688 -28.61 -7.92 -23.17
C GLN A 688 -28.96 -8.12 -24.67
N GLN A 689 -28.75 -7.12 -25.55
CA GLN A 689 -28.90 -7.31 -26.99
C GLN A 689 -27.66 -7.97 -27.60
N LYS A 690 -26.45 -7.52 -27.22
CA LYS A 690 -25.18 -8.14 -27.65
C LYS A 690 -25.10 -9.62 -27.27
N VAL A 691 -25.58 -9.96 -26.07
CA VAL A 691 -25.76 -11.37 -25.63
C VAL A 691 -26.60 -12.19 -26.60
N LYS A 692 -27.77 -11.68 -27.02
CA LYS A 692 -28.69 -12.39 -27.92
C LYS A 692 -28.10 -12.57 -29.33
N THR A 693 -27.38 -11.56 -29.82
CA THR A 693 -26.65 -11.66 -31.11
C THR A 693 -25.53 -12.69 -31.05
N ILE A 694 -24.74 -12.71 -29.97
CA ILE A 694 -23.72 -13.75 -29.73
C ILE A 694 -24.36 -15.14 -29.65
N GLU A 695 -25.46 -15.30 -28.90
CA GLU A 695 -26.17 -16.59 -28.83
C GLU A 695 -26.61 -17.05 -30.22
N ARG A 696 -27.24 -16.18 -31.01
CA ARG A 696 -27.70 -16.49 -32.37
C ARG A 696 -26.57 -16.96 -33.29
N ILE A 697 -25.42 -16.26 -33.28
CA ILE A 697 -24.26 -16.61 -34.12
C ILE A 697 -23.69 -17.98 -33.73
N LEU A 698 -23.58 -18.26 -32.44
CA LEU A 698 -23.05 -19.54 -31.95
C LEU A 698 -23.99 -20.71 -32.24
N LEU A 699 -25.31 -20.49 -32.20
CA LEU A 699 -26.29 -21.52 -32.57
C LEU A 699 -26.33 -21.76 -34.10
N ASP A 700 -26.11 -20.72 -34.91
CA ASP A 700 -25.89 -20.85 -36.36
C ASP A 700 -24.65 -21.69 -36.69
N PHE A 701 -23.55 -21.53 -35.92
CA PHE A 701 -22.36 -22.37 -36.07
C PHE A 701 -22.66 -23.84 -35.74
N VAL A 702 -23.33 -24.10 -34.60
CA VAL A 702 -23.69 -25.47 -34.17
C VAL A 702 -24.63 -26.14 -35.17
N TYR A 703 -25.68 -25.45 -35.65
CA TYR A 703 -26.58 -26.00 -36.65
C TYR A 703 -25.84 -26.45 -37.91
N LYS A 704 -24.90 -25.62 -38.40
CA LYS A 704 -24.10 -25.96 -39.59
C LYS A 704 -23.16 -27.14 -39.36
N PHE A 705 -22.57 -27.26 -38.17
CA PHE A 705 -21.77 -28.43 -37.78
C PHE A 705 -22.61 -29.72 -37.73
N GLU A 706 -23.83 -29.66 -37.17
CA GLU A 706 -24.75 -30.80 -37.04
C GLU A 706 -25.34 -31.23 -38.41
N GLU A 707 -25.69 -30.28 -39.29
CA GLU A 707 -26.30 -30.54 -40.60
C GLU A 707 -25.29 -31.01 -41.67
N ASN A 708 -24.13 -30.34 -41.78
CA ASN A 708 -23.23 -30.52 -42.92
C ASN A 708 -21.93 -31.29 -42.58
N GLY A 709 -21.57 -31.36 -41.30
CA GLY A 709 -20.29 -31.89 -40.82
C GLY A 709 -19.15 -30.87 -40.95
N TYR A 710 -18.42 -30.65 -39.86
CA TYR A 710 -17.42 -29.58 -39.72
C TYR A 710 -16.34 -29.55 -40.81
N ASN A 711 -15.99 -30.71 -41.39
CA ASN A 711 -14.91 -30.84 -42.36
C ASN A 711 -15.34 -30.60 -43.84
N ARG A 712 -16.56 -30.11 -44.09
CA ARG A 712 -17.11 -29.90 -45.45
C ARG A 712 -17.39 -28.45 -45.83
N PHE A 713 -17.26 -27.51 -44.89
CA PHE A 713 -17.55 -26.09 -45.10
C PHE A 713 -16.69 -25.21 -44.19
N SER A 714 -16.75 -23.90 -44.40
CA SER A 714 -16.03 -22.90 -43.59
C SER A 714 -16.98 -21.83 -43.03
N LEU A 715 -16.77 -21.37 -41.80
CA LEU A 715 -17.67 -20.41 -41.15
C LEU A 715 -17.55 -18.97 -41.68
N ASP A 716 -16.42 -18.64 -42.31
CA ASP A 716 -16.15 -17.35 -42.96
C ASP A 716 -16.37 -17.38 -44.49
N GLY A 717 -16.82 -18.51 -45.04
CA GLY A 717 -17.02 -18.69 -46.48
C GLY A 717 -15.72 -18.91 -47.28
N SER A 718 -14.58 -19.11 -46.63
CA SER A 718 -13.34 -19.50 -47.30
C SER A 718 -13.36 -20.96 -47.79
N ASN A 719 -12.44 -21.32 -48.68
CA ASN A 719 -12.31 -22.69 -49.19
C ASN A 719 -11.61 -23.67 -48.22
N LEU A 720 -11.35 -23.27 -46.97
CA LEU A 720 -10.67 -24.09 -45.96
C LEU A 720 -11.68 -24.66 -44.95
N PRO A 721 -11.85 -25.99 -44.84
CA PRO A 721 -12.79 -26.58 -43.91
C PRO A 721 -12.40 -26.34 -42.44
N GLU A 722 -13.39 -26.26 -41.55
CA GLU A 722 -13.13 -26.07 -40.11
C GLU A 722 -12.38 -27.26 -39.48
N CYS A 723 -11.63 -26.98 -38.41
CA CYS A 723 -10.96 -28.00 -37.62
C CYS A 723 -11.85 -28.49 -36.45
N PRO A 724 -11.60 -29.70 -35.90
CA PRO A 724 -12.34 -30.20 -34.72
C PRO A 724 -12.25 -29.25 -33.51
N THR A 725 -11.12 -28.53 -33.40
CA THR A 725 -10.87 -27.51 -32.37
C THR A 725 -11.93 -26.40 -32.40
N THR A 726 -12.35 -25.91 -33.58
CA THR A 726 -13.42 -24.90 -33.69
C THR A 726 -14.72 -25.39 -33.04
N VAL A 727 -15.09 -26.66 -33.27
CA VAL A 727 -16.31 -27.29 -32.71
C VAL A 727 -16.23 -27.38 -31.19
N LEU A 728 -15.12 -27.90 -30.66
CA LEU A 728 -14.90 -28.06 -29.22
C LEU A 728 -15.04 -26.75 -28.44
N TRP A 729 -14.36 -25.69 -28.90
CA TRP A 729 -14.39 -24.41 -28.19
C TRP A 729 -15.70 -23.63 -28.39
N THR A 730 -16.42 -23.87 -29.49
CA THR A 730 -17.80 -23.36 -29.67
C THR A 730 -18.73 -23.94 -28.59
N TYR A 731 -18.68 -25.26 -28.36
CA TYR A 731 -19.46 -25.91 -27.30
C TYR A 731 -19.03 -25.48 -25.89
N TYR A 732 -17.73 -25.36 -25.63
CA TYR A 732 -17.20 -24.87 -24.35
C TYR A 732 -17.67 -23.45 -24.03
N TYR A 733 -17.62 -22.55 -25.01
CA TYR A 733 -18.11 -21.18 -24.86
C TYR A 733 -19.63 -21.14 -24.64
N LEU A 734 -20.41 -21.92 -25.40
CA LEU A 734 -21.87 -22.02 -25.20
C LEU A 734 -22.23 -22.53 -23.80
N ALA A 735 -21.47 -23.48 -23.25
CA ALA A 735 -21.66 -23.94 -21.88
C ALA A 735 -21.45 -22.81 -20.86
N GLN A 736 -20.38 -22.03 -21.02
CA GLN A 736 -20.06 -20.89 -20.14
C GLN A 736 -21.04 -19.72 -20.29
N HIS A 737 -21.56 -19.51 -21.52
CA HIS A 737 -22.62 -18.56 -21.83
C HIS A 737 -23.90 -18.90 -21.07
N PHE A 738 -24.39 -20.13 -21.16
CA PHE A 738 -25.61 -20.52 -20.44
C PHE A 738 -25.40 -20.65 -18.92
N ASP A 739 -24.18 -20.90 -18.42
CA ASP A 739 -23.82 -20.76 -17.00
C ASP A 739 -24.02 -19.32 -16.50
N ARG A 740 -23.48 -18.33 -17.23
CA ARG A 740 -23.64 -16.89 -16.91
C ARG A 740 -25.10 -16.44 -16.98
N LEU A 741 -25.87 -16.97 -17.93
CA LEU A 741 -27.32 -16.75 -18.03
C LEU A 741 -28.16 -17.61 -17.06
N LYS A 742 -27.53 -18.42 -16.20
CA LYS A 742 -28.17 -19.33 -15.22
C LYS A 742 -29.08 -20.40 -15.84
N ASN A 743 -28.99 -20.64 -17.15
CA ASN A 743 -29.69 -21.73 -17.84
C ASN A 743 -28.85 -23.01 -17.76
N TYR A 744 -28.77 -23.58 -16.56
CA TYR A 744 -27.90 -24.71 -16.27
C TYR A 744 -28.20 -25.96 -17.12
N GLN A 745 -29.44 -26.15 -17.59
CA GLN A 745 -29.79 -27.27 -18.47
C GLN A 745 -29.11 -27.15 -19.85
N ARG A 746 -29.17 -25.98 -20.50
CA ARG A 746 -28.44 -25.76 -21.77
C ARG A 746 -26.94 -25.76 -21.55
N ALA A 747 -26.45 -25.19 -20.43
CA ALA A 747 -25.04 -25.22 -20.06
C ALA A 747 -24.49 -26.66 -19.96
N LEU A 748 -25.26 -27.55 -19.31
CA LEU A 748 -24.91 -28.97 -19.20
C LEU A 748 -24.99 -29.70 -20.55
N LYS A 749 -25.98 -29.42 -21.42
CA LYS A 749 -26.00 -30.03 -22.77
C LYS A 749 -24.69 -29.74 -23.52
N TYR A 750 -24.29 -28.48 -23.63
CA TYR A 750 -23.13 -28.14 -24.46
C TYR A 750 -21.79 -28.57 -23.84
N ILE A 751 -21.62 -28.58 -22.52
CA ILE A 751 -20.39 -29.13 -21.92
C ILE A 751 -20.33 -30.66 -22.06
N ASP A 752 -21.48 -31.34 -22.13
CA ASP A 752 -21.54 -32.78 -22.36
C ASP A 752 -21.23 -33.16 -23.81
N GLU A 753 -21.65 -32.36 -24.81
CA GLU A 753 -21.18 -32.53 -26.19
C GLU A 753 -19.68 -32.23 -26.33
N ALA A 754 -19.15 -31.22 -25.62
CA ALA A 754 -17.71 -30.95 -25.57
C ALA A 754 -16.93 -32.13 -24.94
N LEU A 755 -17.45 -32.73 -23.86
CA LEU A 755 -16.84 -33.90 -23.21
C LEU A 755 -16.91 -35.16 -24.10
N LYS A 756 -17.97 -35.37 -24.88
CA LYS A 756 -17.99 -36.44 -25.89
C LYS A 756 -16.92 -36.24 -26.96
N HIS A 757 -16.69 -35.00 -27.38
CA HIS A 757 -15.68 -34.67 -28.39
C HIS A 757 -14.24 -34.82 -27.87
N THR A 758 -13.96 -34.46 -26.62
CA THR A 758 -12.60 -34.53 -26.05
C THR A 758 -12.64 -34.89 -24.56
N PRO A 759 -12.87 -36.17 -24.21
CA PRO A 759 -13.13 -36.61 -22.83
C PRO A 759 -11.90 -36.58 -21.90
N THR A 760 -10.73 -36.21 -22.41
CA THR A 760 -9.47 -36.09 -21.65
C THR A 760 -9.13 -34.66 -21.23
N LEU A 761 -9.88 -33.64 -21.68
CA LEU A 761 -9.56 -32.23 -21.43
C LEU A 761 -10.11 -31.78 -20.06
N ILE A 762 -9.22 -31.54 -19.10
CA ILE A 762 -9.51 -31.28 -17.69
C ILE A 762 -10.41 -30.04 -17.51
N GLU A 763 -10.18 -28.99 -18.31
CA GLU A 763 -10.94 -27.73 -18.32
C GLU A 763 -12.45 -27.94 -18.51
N LEU A 764 -12.84 -29.01 -19.21
CA LEU A 764 -14.25 -29.35 -19.45
C LEU A 764 -14.92 -29.86 -18.17
N TYR A 765 -14.25 -30.76 -17.44
CA TYR A 765 -14.70 -31.23 -16.13
C TYR A 765 -14.73 -30.10 -15.11
N MET A 766 -13.70 -29.24 -15.08
CA MET A 766 -13.67 -28.06 -14.22
C MET A 766 -14.80 -27.07 -14.53
N ALA A 767 -15.16 -26.90 -15.82
CA ALA A 767 -16.30 -26.08 -16.23
C ALA A 767 -17.64 -26.72 -15.86
N LYS A 768 -17.81 -28.03 -16.07
CA LYS A 768 -19.02 -28.77 -15.66
C LYS A 768 -19.22 -28.74 -14.15
N ALA A 769 -18.16 -28.96 -13.37
CA ALA A 769 -18.16 -28.79 -11.91
C ALA A 769 -18.51 -27.36 -11.49
N LYS A 770 -17.97 -26.34 -12.17
CA LYS A 770 -18.32 -24.93 -11.94
C LYS A 770 -19.81 -24.65 -12.19
N ILE A 771 -20.41 -25.23 -13.24
CA ILE A 771 -21.85 -25.16 -13.56
C ILE A 771 -22.68 -25.79 -12.43
N PHE A 772 -22.36 -27.02 -12.01
CA PHE A 772 -23.04 -27.67 -10.88
C PHE A 772 -22.88 -26.88 -9.57
N LYS A 773 -21.73 -26.24 -9.33
CA LYS A 773 -21.53 -25.34 -8.18
C LYS A 773 -22.27 -24.00 -8.31
N HIS A 774 -22.71 -23.58 -9.51
CA HIS A 774 -23.57 -22.40 -9.70
C HIS A 774 -25.06 -22.72 -9.61
N SER A 775 -25.54 -23.82 -10.21
CA SER A 775 -26.84 -24.39 -9.85
C SER A 775 -26.87 -24.75 -8.35
N GLY A 776 -25.70 -25.03 -7.79
CA GLY A 776 -25.38 -25.26 -6.39
C GLY A 776 -25.76 -26.66 -5.92
N ASP A 777 -25.69 -27.63 -6.82
CA ASP A 777 -25.43 -29.03 -6.48
C ASP A 777 -23.93 -29.16 -6.20
N TYR A 778 -23.57 -29.15 -4.93
CA TYR A 778 -22.16 -29.23 -4.52
C TYR A 778 -21.64 -30.67 -4.56
N THR A 779 -22.52 -31.69 -4.55
CA THR A 779 -22.13 -33.10 -4.61
C THR A 779 -21.65 -33.43 -6.02
N ALA A 780 -22.50 -33.20 -7.04
CA ALA A 780 -22.11 -33.39 -8.43
C ALA A 780 -20.90 -32.52 -8.84
N ALA A 781 -20.76 -31.33 -8.24
CA ALA A 781 -19.60 -30.48 -8.45
C ALA A 781 -18.32 -30.99 -7.78
N ALA A 782 -18.42 -31.70 -6.64
CA ALA A 782 -17.30 -32.37 -6.00
C ALA A 782 -16.85 -33.60 -6.79
N ASP A 783 -17.81 -34.45 -7.18
CA ASP A 783 -17.53 -35.69 -7.92
C ASP A 783 -16.89 -35.41 -9.29
N LEU A 784 -17.34 -34.39 -10.01
CA LEU A 784 -16.68 -33.98 -11.27
C LEU A 784 -15.29 -33.38 -11.07
N MET A 785 -14.99 -32.81 -9.90
CA MET A 785 -13.63 -32.32 -9.59
C MET A 785 -12.72 -33.46 -9.10
N LEU A 786 -13.29 -34.56 -8.57
CA LEU A 786 -12.59 -35.83 -8.39
C LEU A 786 -12.24 -36.45 -9.75
N SER A 787 -13.20 -36.60 -10.66
CA SER A 787 -12.94 -37.12 -12.01
C SER A 787 -11.96 -36.25 -12.82
N ALA A 788 -11.94 -34.94 -12.59
CA ALA A 788 -10.89 -34.08 -13.13
C ALA A 788 -9.49 -34.44 -12.55
N GLN A 789 -9.41 -34.61 -11.22
CA GLN A 789 -8.18 -34.95 -10.50
C GLN A 789 -7.67 -36.38 -10.77
N GLU A 790 -8.51 -37.28 -11.29
CA GLU A 790 -8.09 -38.58 -11.79
C GLU A 790 -7.29 -38.49 -13.11
N LEU A 791 -7.50 -37.44 -13.92
CA LEU A 791 -6.79 -37.22 -15.19
C LEU A 791 -5.39 -36.61 -14.98
N ASP A 792 -5.22 -35.74 -13.99
CA ASP A 792 -3.90 -35.32 -13.50
C ASP A 792 -3.88 -35.37 -11.97
N THR A 793 -3.25 -36.42 -11.44
CA THR A 793 -3.10 -36.60 -9.99
C THR A 793 -1.95 -35.81 -9.39
N ALA A 794 -1.02 -35.32 -10.22
CA ALA A 794 0.19 -34.62 -9.81
C ALA A 794 0.00 -33.10 -9.71
N ASP A 795 -0.90 -32.51 -10.52
CA ASP A 795 -1.12 -31.07 -10.51
C ASP A 795 -1.57 -30.57 -9.13
N ARG A 796 -0.70 -29.76 -8.55
CA ARG A 796 -0.85 -29.08 -7.27
C ARG A 796 -2.03 -28.12 -7.28
N TYR A 797 -2.31 -27.48 -8.42
CA TYR A 797 -3.42 -26.53 -8.57
C TYR A 797 -4.77 -27.26 -8.67
N LEU A 798 -4.88 -28.36 -9.41
CA LEU A 798 -6.07 -29.20 -9.50
C LEU A 798 -6.37 -29.93 -8.20
N ASN A 799 -5.36 -30.47 -7.52
CA ASN A 799 -5.49 -30.92 -6.14
C ASN A 799 -5.95 -29.74 -5.23
N SER A 800 -5.41 -28.52 -5.44
CA SER A 800 -5.89 -27.23 -4.89
C SER A 800 -7.18 -26.66 -5.55
N LYS A 801 -7.97 -27.54 -6.18
CA LYS A 801 -9.38 -27.32 -6.52
C LYS A 801 -10.26 -28.47 -6.05
N CYS A 802 -9.79 -29.71 -6.04
CA CYS A 802 -10.61 -30.86 -5.70
C CYS A 802 -11.03 -30.87 -4.21
N ALA A 803 -10.09 -30.69 -3.27
CA ALA A 803 -10.47 -30.44 -1.87
C ALA A 803 -11.35 -29.17 -1.74
N LYS A 804 -11.17 -28.18 -2.64
CA LYS A 804 -12.04 -27.01 -2.84
C LYS A 804 -13.26 -27.19 -3.77
N TYR A 805 -13.70 -28.43 -3.93
CA TYR A 805 -15.09 -28.73 -4.26
C TYR A 805 -15.69 -29.78 -3.29
N LEU A 806 -14.85 -30.58 -2.59
CA LEU A 806 -15.22 -31.53 -1.53
C LEU A 806 -15.75 -30.89 -0.23
N LEU A 807 -15.02 -29.97 0.43
CA LEU A 807 -15.54 -29.43 1.71
C LEU A 807 -16.79 -28.56 1.49
N ARG A 808 -17.02 -27.98 0.30
CA ARG A 808 -18.27 -27.27 -0.06
C ARG A 808 -19.43 -28.24 0.04
N ASP A 809 -19.22 -29.50 -0.32
CA ASP A 809 -20.23 -30.52 -0.08
C ASP A 809 -20.30 -31.01 1.39
N CYS A 810 -19.40 -30.54 2.25
CA CYS A 810 -19.12 -30.99 3.62
C CYS A 810 -18.34 -32.32 3.72
N ARG A 811 -17.65 -32.75 2.65
CA ARG A 811 -16.80 -33.95 2.63
C ARG A 811 -15.42 -33.66 3.24
N ILE A 812 -15.41 -33.31 4.53
CA ILE A 812 -14.24 -32.77 5.25
C ILE A 812 -13.05 -33.73 5.24
N LYS A 813 -13.29 -35.02 5.47
CA LYS A 813 -12.23 -36.06 5.51
C LYS A 813 -11.59 -36.32 4.15
N GLU A 814 -12.41 -36.47 3.11
CA GLU A 814 -11.93 -36.70 1.74
C GLU A 814 -11.10 -35.51 1.26
N ALA A 815 -11.38 -34.30 1.75
CA ALA A 815 -10.54 -33.15 1.52
C ALA A 815 -9.23 -33.17 2.32
N GLU A 816 -9.21 -33.67 3.57
CA GLU A 816 -7.96 -33.94 4.31
C GLU A 816 -7.10 -34.98 3.60
N GLU A 817 -7.71 -36.02 3.03
CA GLU A 817 -7.06 -37.05 2.23
C GLU A 817 -6.56 -36.51 0.88
N MET A 818 -7.35 -35.67 0.20
CA MET A 818 -6.92 -34.97 -1.02
C MET A 818 -5.71 -34.05 -0.77
N CYS A 819 -5.75 -33.31 0.33
CA CYS A 819 -4.65 -32.49 0.86
C CYS A 819 -3.41 -33.33 1.19
N SER A 820 -3.59 -34.50 1.80
CA SER A 820 -2.48 -35.37 2.22
C SER A 820 -1.48 -35.74 1.11
N LYS A 821 -1.93 -35.73 -0.16
CA LYS A 821 -1.12 -35.95 -1.37
C LYS A 821 0.02 -34.92 -1.57
N PHE A 822 0.02 -33.81 -0.85
CA PHE A 822 1.01 -32.73 -1.04
C PHE A 822 1.47 -32.00 0.24
N THR A 823 1.10 -32.50 1.43
CA THR A 823 1.67 -32.15 2.75
C THR A 823 3.01 -32.81 3.06
N ARG A 824 3.61 -32.47 4.21
CA ARG A 824 4.67 -33.27 4.83
C ARG A 824 4.11 -34.59 5.38
N GLU A 825 4.89 -35.66 5.27
CA GLU A 825 4.59 -36.95 5.88
C GLU A 825 4.77 -36.91 7.41
N GLY A 826 4.06 -37.79 8.13
CA GLY A 826 4.24 -37.98 9.58
C GLY A 826 3.39 -37.10 10.50
N MET A 827 2.70 -36.08 9.97
CA MET A 827 1.70 -35.27 10.68
C MET A 827 0.37 -35.26 9.92
N SER A 828 -0.72 -34.78 10.54
CA SER A 828 -2.01 -34.75 9.83
C SER A 828 -2.06 -33.60 8.80
N ALA A 829 -2.81 -33.80 7.72
CA ALA A 829 -3.06 -32.76 6.73
C ALA A 829 -3.97 -31.61 7.25
N ASN A 830 -4.50 -31.72 8.47
CA ASN A 830 -5.03 -30.57 9.20
C ASN A 830 -3.91 -29.72 9.81
N ASP A 831 -2.90 -30.37 10.39
CA ASP A 831 -1.96 -29.71 11.31
C ASP A 831 -0.70 -29.19 10.58
N SER A 832 -0.22 -29.89 9.53
CA SER A 832 0.85 -29.43 8.61
C SER A 832 0.66 -28.01 8.08
N MET A 833 -0.58 -27.56 8.10
CA MET A 833 -1.06 -26.56 7.18
C MET A 833 -1.72 -25.38 7.90
N ILE A 834 -2.20 -25.61 9.14
CA ILE A 834 -2.18 -24.59 10.19
C ILE A 834 -0.73 -24.17 10.44
N GLU A 835 0.24 -25.10 10.53
CA GLU A 835 1.66 -24.77 10.68
C GLU A 835 2.16 -23.86 9.55
N MET A 836 1.79 -24.16 8.31
CA MET A 836 2.08 -23.34 7.13
C MET A 836 1.09 -22.15 6.94
N GLN A 837 0.44 -21.69 8.02
CA GLN A 837 -0.21 -20.37 8.21
C GLN A 837 -1.29 -20.00 7.19
N CYS A 838 -2.05 -20.98 6.72
CA CYS A 838 -2.30 -20.92 5.30
C CYS A 838 -3.60 -20.29 4.85
N LEU A 839 -3.60 -18.98 4.69
CA LEU A 839 -4.84 -18.26 4.49
C LEU A 839 -5.70 -18.59 3.23
N TRP A 840 -5.34 -19.47 2.26
CA TRP A 840 -6.27 -19.97 1.21
C TRP A 840 -6.63 -21.48 1.24
N TYR A 841 -6.73 -22.01 2.45
CA TYR A 841 -7.05 -23.38 2.95
C TYR A 841 -8.67 -23.87 3.44
N GLU A 842 -9.60 -23.83 4.60
CA GLU A 842 -9.82 -23.32 6.15
C GLU A 842 -10.91 -22.27 6.61
N TYR A 843 -10.65 -20.96 6.74
CA TYR A 843 -11.69 -19.92 6.99
C TYR A 843 -12.99 -20.24 6.25
N GLU A 844 -12.76 -20.56 4.99
CA GLU A 844 -13.64 -21.33 4.17
C GLU A 844 -13.30 -22.80 4.61
N ALA A 845 -14.05 -23.39 5.57
CA ALA A 845 -14.06 -24.74 6.23
C ALA A 845 -14.57 -24.61 7.67
N ALA A 846 -14.33 -23.46 8.30
CA ALA A 846 -15.12 -22.99 9.41
C ALA A 846 -16.62 -23.04 9.05
N LEU A 847 -17.07 -22.66 7.83
CA LEU A 847 -18.46 -23.02 7.45
C LEU A 847 -18.71 -24.48 7.13
N ALA A 848 -17.72 -25.31 6.74
CA ALA A 848 -17.94 -26.76 6.63
C ALA A 848 -18.54 -27.26 7.95
N TYR A 849 -17.95 -26.81 9.05
CA TYR A 849 -18.48 -27.00 10.39
C TYR A 849 -19.79 -26.22 10.64
N PHE A 850 -19.90 -24.91 10.36
CA PHE A 850 -21.13 -24.12 10.59
C PHE A 850 -22.41 -24.73 9.98
N ARG A 851 -22.35 -25.30 8.76
CA ARG A 851 -23.53 -25.96 8.13
C ARG A 851 -23.95 -27.23 8.82
N LEU A 852 -22.96 -27.99 9.27
CA LEU A 852 -23.15 -29.19 10.07
C LEU A 852 -23.60 -28.82 11.51
N ALA A 853 -23.92 -27.54 11.76
CA ALA A 853 -24.20 -26.95 13.07
C ALA A 853 -23.08 -27.14 14.10
N LYS A 854 -21.86 -27.44 13.62
CA LYS A 854 -20.63 -27.61 14.40
C LYS A 854 -20.00 -26.25 14.68
N TYR A 855 -20.73 -25.41 15.41
CA TYR A 855 -20.34 -24.02 15.65
C TYR A 855 -19.05 -23.90 16.50
N GLY A 856 -18.71 -24.91 17.32
CA GLY A 856 -17.48 -24.92 18.12
C GLY A 856 -16.24 -25.14 17.25
N GLU A 857 -16.26 -26.15 16.38
CA GLU A 857 -15.22 -26.36 15.37
C GLU A 857 -15.14 -25.18 14.37
N SER A 858 -16.28 -24.56 14.04
CA SER A 858 -16.32 -23.33 13.23
C SER A 858 -15.62 -22.14 13.89
N LEU A 859 -15.83 -21.95 15.21
CA LEU A 859 -15.17 -20.88 15.97
C LEU A 859 -13.67 -21.18 16.15
N GLN A 860 -13.30 -22.42 16.48
CA GLN A 860 -11.90 -22.84 16.61
C GLN A 860 -11.08 -22.44 15.38
N LYS A 861 -11.62 -22.66 14.17
CA LYS A 861 -10.99 -22.23 12.92
C LYS A 861 -10.86 -20.71 12.78
N CYS A 862 -11.90 -19.95 13.10
CA CYS A 862 -11.80 -18.48 13.10
C CYS A 862 -10.75 -17.93 14.10
N HIS A 863 -10.61 -18.57 15.27
CA HIS A 863 -9.60 -18.25 16.29
C HIS A 863 -8.17 -18.65 15.86
N GLN A 864 -7.99 -19.76 15.13
CA GLN A 864 -6.69 -20.12 14.54
C GLN A 864 -6.20 -19.07 13.53
N ILE A 865 -7.12 -18.52 12.73
CA ILE A 865 -6.81 -17.42 11.80
C ILE A 865 -6.45 -16.15 12.56
N GLU A 866 -7.24 -15.75 13.56
CA GLU A 866 -6.89 -14.58 14.40
C GLU A 866 -5.47 -14.73 14.96
N GLN A 867 -5.14 -15.91 15.48
CA GLN A 867 -3.83 -16.22 16.04
C GLN A 867 -2.70 -16.14 15.01
N HIS A 868 -2.90 -16.54 13.74
CA HIS A 868 -1.90 -16.30 12.69
C HIS A 868 -1.61 -14.82 12.48
N PHE A 869 -2.63 -13.96 12.47
CA PHE A 869 -2.46 -12.51 12.33
C PHE A 869 -1.82 -11.85 13.57
N VAL A 870 -2.10 -12.37 14.77
CA VAL A 870 -1.37 -11.97 15.99
C VAL A 870 0.10 -12.39 15.93
N ASN A 871 0.41 -13.59 15.44
CA ASN A 871 1.79 -14.07 15.30
C ASN A 871 2.57 -13.23 14.26
N PHE A 872 1.96 -12.93 13.10
CA PHE A 872 2.55 -12.01 12.11
C PHE A 872 2.92 -10.64 12.72
N TYR A 873 2.14 -10.17 13.70
CA TYR A 873 2.42 -8.95 14.43
C TYR A 873 3.46 -9.12 15.56
N GLU A 874 3.61 -10.29 16.20
CA GLU A 874 4.74 -10.56 17.12
C GLU A 874 6.08 -10.70 16.36
N ASP A 875 6.08 -11.30 15.16
CA ASP A 875 7.29 -11.63 14.38
C ASP A 875 8.06 -10.38 13.87
N GLN A 876 7.41 -9.21 13.78
CA GLN A 876 8.04 -7.94 13.38
C GLN A 876 9.29 -7.58 14.20
N TYR A 877 9.30 -8.06 15.43
CA TYR A 877 10.04 -7.47 16.53
C TYR A 877 11.56 -7.65 16.46
N ASP A 878 12.02 -8.65 15.71
CA ASP A 878 13.43 -8.85 15.40
C ASP A 878 13.85 -8.18 14.08
N PHE A 879 12.92 -7.90 13.16
CA PHE A 879 13.21 -7.19 11.92
C PHE A 879 13.59 -5.72 12.15
N HIS A 880 13.03 -5.04 13.17
CA HIS A 880 13.51 -3.70 13.57
C HIS A 880 15.02 -3.72 13.87
N GLY A 881 15.47 -4.69 14.69
CA GLY A 881 16.87 -4.83 15.11
C GLY A 881 17.79 -5.49 14.08
N TYR A 882 17.22 -6.12 13.06
CA TYR A 882 17.94 -6.71 11.93
C TYR A 882 18.19 -5.66 10.84
N CYS A 883 17.14 -4.99 10.36
CA CYS A 883 17.24 -4.10 9.21
C CYS A 883 18.06 -2.83 9.50
N LEU A 884 17.93 -2.27 10.71
CA LEU A 884 18.79 -1.17 11.17
C LEU A 884 20.27 -1.58 11.24
N ARG A 885 20.56 -2.86 11.53
CA ARG A 885 21.93 -3.42 11.62
C ARG A 885 22.51 -3.77 10.25
N LYS A 886 21.66 -4.14 9.29
CA LYS A 886 22.01 -4.46 7.90
C LYS A 886 21.92 -3.26 6.96
N MET A 887 21.56 -2.08 7.46
CA MET A 887 21.32 -0.85 6.68
C MET A 887 20.23 -0.99 5.59
N THR A 888 19.34 -1.98 5.70
CA THR A 888 18.25 -2.24 4.74
C THR A 888 17.02 -1.37 5.02
N LEU A 889 17.25 -0.06 5.21
CA LEU A 889 16.26 0.90 5.71
C LEU A 889 15.01 0.99 4.80
N SER A 890 15.19 0.98 3.47
CA SER A 890 14.06 0.97 2.53
C SER A 890 13.21 -0.31 2.60
N THR A 891 13.80 -1.45 2.98
CA THR A 891 13.05 -2.70 3.20
C THR A 891 12.29 -2.66 4.53
N TYR A 892 12.88 -2.06 5.55
CA TYR A 892 12.27 -1.89 6.87
C TYR A 892 11.01 -1.03 6.83
N ILE A 893 11.12 0.16 6.21
CA ILE A 893 10.01 1.12 6.06
C ILE A 893 8.82 0.51 5.31
N LYS A 894 9.08 -0.37 4.34
CA LYS A 894 8.06 -1.14 3.60
C LYS A 894 7.38 -2.20 4.46
N PHE A 895 8.15 -2.91 5.28
CA PHE A 895 7.65 -3.95 6.17
C PHE A 895 6.66 -3.38 7.20
N LEU A 896 6.95 -2.23 7.80
CA LEU A 896 6.03 -1.54 8.73
C LEU A 896 4.68 -1.17 8.06
N ARG A 897 4.68 -0.79 6.77
CA ARG A 897 3.46 -0.42 6.04
C ARG A 897 2.57 -1.61 5.67
N PHE A 898 3.12 -2.83 5.69
CA PHE A 898 2.35 -4.05 5.58
C PHE A 898 1.58 -4.35 6.89
N GLU A 899 2.14 -3.94 8.04
CA GLU A 899 1.51 -4.11 9.36
C GLU A 899 0.29 -3.17 9.54
N ASP A 900 0.37 -1.93 9.03
CA ASP A 900 -0.73 -0.94 9.03
C ASP A 900 -2.05 -1.45 8.41
N VAL A 901 -1.98 -2.46 7.54
CA VAL A 901 -3.13 -3.06 6.83
C VAL A 901 -3.37 -4.54 7.16
N LEU A 902 -2.67 -5.08 8.16
CA LEU A 902 -2.58 -6.52 8.44
C LEU A 902 -3.94 -7.15 8.78
N ASN A 903 -4.69 -6.63 9.74
CA ASN A 903 -6.00 -7.20 10.13
C ASN A 903 -7.14 -6.82 9.17
N SER A 904 -6.93 -5.85 8.27
CA SER A 904 -7.84 -5.58 7.14
C SER A 904 -7.72 -6.59 5.99
N GLN A 905 -6.76 -7.53 6.05
CA GLN A 905 -6.59 -8.55 5.01
C GLN A 905 -7.81 -9.47 4.83
N GLN A 906 -8.00 -9.94 3.60
CA GLN A 906 -9.23 -10.60 3.14
C GLN A 906 -9.70 -11.74 4.06
N PHE A 907 -8.78 -12.52 4.63
CA PHE A 907 -9.14 -13.70 5.41
C PHE A 907 -9.46 -13.39 6.87
N TYR A 908 -8.70 -12.50 7.52
CA TYR A 908 -9.02 -12.00 8.86
C TYR A 908 -10.40 -11.34 8.90
N VAL A 909 -10.71 -10.45 7.94
CA VAL A 909 -12.02 -9.79 7.83
C VAL A 909 -13.14 -10.81 7.67
N LYS A 910 -13.01 -11.78 6.74
CA LYS A 910 -14.09 -12.73 6.48
C LYS A 910 -14.24 -13.80 7.59
N ALA A 911 -13.15 -14.15 8.30
CA ALA A 911 -13.16 -14.98 9.50
C ALA A 911 -13.84 -14.26 10.67
N THR A 912 -13.51 -12.99 10.89
CA THR A 912 -14.22 -12.09 11.81
C THR A 912 -15.71 -12.05 11.50
N LYS A 913 -16.11 -11.84 10.24
CA LYS A 913 -17.53 -11.93 9.83
C LYS A 913 -18.17 -13.28 10.12
N LEU A 914 -17.41 -14.37 10.20
CA LEU A 914 -17.94 -15.67 10.61
C LEU A 914 -18.09 -15.77 12.13
N ALA A 915 -17.01 -15.59 12.89
CA ALA A 915 -17.01 -15.68 14.34
C ALA A 915 -18.06 -14.77 14.97
N VAL A 916 -18.08 -13.50 14.56
CA VAL A 916 -19.08 -12.53 15.05
C VAL A 916 -20.50 -12.94 14.65
N SER A 917 -20.71 -13.44 13.43
CA SER A 917 -22.06 -13.90 13.05
C SER A 917 -22.53 -15.06 13.92
N ILE A 918 -21.64 -15.96 14.36
CA ILE A 918 -21.96 -17.03 15.33
C ILE A 918 -22.28 -16.44 16.71
N TYR A 919 -21.43 -15.54 17.23
CA TYR A 919 -21.62 -14.94 18.55
C TYR A 919 -22.88 -14.05 18.66
N ILE A 920 -23.26 -13.35 17.58
CA ILE A 920 -24.55 -12.64 17.51
C ILE A 920 -25.70 -13.66 17.52
N ASP A 921 -25.59 -14.74 16.74
CA ASP A 921 -26.65 -15.75 16.66
C ASP A 921 -26.83 -16.51 17.99
N MET A 922 -25.79 -16.62 18.83
CA MET A 922 -25.89 -17.14 20.20
C MET A 922 -26.79 -16.28 21.10
N VAL A 923 -26.81 -14.96 20.90
CA VAL A 923 -27.60 -14.01 21.71
C VAL A 923 -29.02 -13.86 21.15
N GLU A 924 -29.15 -13.78 19.83
CA GLU A 924 -30.44 -13.58 19.15
C GLU A 924 -31.25 -14.88 19.00
N ASN A 925 -30.57 -16.02 18.92
CA ASN A 925 -31.16 -17.32 18.68
C ASN A 925 -30.52 -18.40 19.59
N PRO A 926 -30.48 -18.24 20.93
CA PRO A 926 -29.81 -19.16 21.85
C PRO A 926 -30.27 -20.61 21.71
N GLN A 927 -31.53 -20.84 21.29
CA GLN A 927 -32.08 -22.17 20.99
C GLN A 927 -31.36 -22.93 19.86
N LYS A 928 -30.51 -22.28 19.05
CA LYS A 928 -29.61 -22.93 18.08
C LYS A 928 -28.35 -23.52 18.73
N PHE A 929 -27.99 -23.05 19.92
CA PHE A 929 -26.73 -23.33 20.63
C PHE A 929 -26.94 -24.07 21.96
N VAL A 930 -28.15 -24.01 22.52
CA VAL A 930 -28.65 -25.04 23.43
C VAL A 930 -28.50 -26.39 22.75
N GLU A 931 -27.85 -27.34 23.42
CA GLU A 931 -27.55 -28.66 22.86
C GLU A 931 -28.83 -29.38 22.43
N LYS A 932 -29.00 -29.60 21.11
CA LYS A 932 -29.88 -30.65 20.60
C LYS A 932 -29.30 -32.03 20.97
N GLN A 933 -29.50 -32.45 22.21
CA GLN A 933 -29.31 -33.84 22.63
C GLN A 933 -30.37 -34.79 22.00
N THR A 934 -31.28 -34.24 21.19
CA THR A 934 -32.50 -34.87 20.68
C THR A 934 -32.61 -34.77 19.14
N GLN A 935 -31.64 -35.28 18.37
CA GLN A 935 -31.93 -35.70 16.99
C GLN A 935 -31.06 -36.80 16.33
N ASP A 936 -30.12 -37.44 17.03
CA ASP A 936 -29.30 -38.56 16.49
C ASP A 936 -29.47 -39.91 17.23
N ASN A 937 -30.41 -40.01 18.19
CA ASN A 937 -30.64 -41.22 19.00
C ASN A 937 -31.92 -42.00 18.63
N SER A 938 -32.64 -41.62 17.57
CA SER A 938 -33.92 -42.27 17.18
C SER A 938 -33.76 -43.54 16.33
N ALA A 939 -32.55 -44.11 16.25
CA ALA A 939 -32.22 -45.22 15.33
C ALA A 939 -31.23 -46.28 15.86
N LEU A 940 -30.78 -46.21 17.12
CA LEU A 940 -29.90 -47.24 17.72
C LEU A 940 -30.33 -47.62 19.14
N THR A 941 -30.08 -48.87 19.52
CA THR A 941 -30.51 -49.43 20.82
C THR A 941 -29.64 -48.94 21.99
N PRO A 942 -30.13 -49.01 23.25
CA PRO A 942 -29.34 -48.65 24.43
C PRO A 942 -28.03 -49.44 24.59
N ALA A 943 -27.98 -50.66 24.06
CA ALA A 943 -26.77 -51.48 24.03
C ALA A 943 -25.71 -50.90 23.08
N GLU A 944 -26.12 -50.48 21.88
CA GLU A 944 -25.24 -49.87 20.88
C GLU A 944 -24.76 -48.49 21.31
N LEU A 945 -25.61 -47.69 21.94
CA LEU A 945 -25.21 -46.39 22.49
C LEU A 945 -24.14 -46.55 23.60
N ARG A 946 -24.25 -47.58 24.45
CA ARG A 946 -23.20 -47.94 25.41
C ARG A 946 -21.93 -48.47 24.72
N LYS A 947 -22.06 -49.21 23.61
CA LYS A 947 -20.95 -49.72 22.79
C LYS A 947 -20.17 -48.56 22.14
N LEU A 948 -20.89 -47.59 21.56
CA LEU A 948 -20.34 -46.36 20.97
C LEU A 948 -19.68 -45.46 22.01
N LYS A 949 -20.33 -45.18 23.15
CA LYS A 949 -19.70 -44.41 24.24
C LYS A 949 -18.46 -45.12 24.81
N ARG A 950 -18.46 -46.46 24.92
CA ARG A 950 -17.25 -47.21 25.27
C ARG A 950 -16.16 -47.11 24.19
N LYS A 951 -16.50 -47.19 22.90
CA LYS A 951 -15.52 -47.00 21.79
C LYS A 951 -14.93 -45.59 21.78
N ALA A 952 -15.76 -44.56 21.93
CA ALA A 952 -15.35 -43.17 21.97
C ALA A 952 -14.45 -42.87 23.19
N ASN A 953 -14.82 -43.37 24.38
CA ASN A 953 -13.98 -43.22 25.57
C ASN A 953 -12.67 -44.01 25.47
N LYS A 954 -12.66 -45.17 24.79
CA LYS A 954 -11.42 -45.92 24.52
C LYS A 954 -10.51 -45.15 23.56
N ALA A 955 -11.05 -44.67 22.44
CA ALA A 955 -10.30 -43.88 21.47
C ALA A 955 -9.78 -42.56 22.06
N LYS A 956 -10.56 -41.90 22.94
CA LYS A 956 -10.10 -40.71 23.65
C LYS A 956 -8.99 -41.06 24.64
N ALA A 957 -9.15 -42.09 25.47
CA ALA A 957 -8.10 -42.55 26.39
C ALA A 957 -6.82 -43.03 25.66
N GLU A 958 -6.95 -43.65 24.49
CA GLU A 958 -5.83 -44.03 23.63
C GLU A 958 -5.12 -42.80 23.06
N LYS A 959 -5.85 -41.75 22.66
CA LYS A 959 -5.26 -40.47 22.20
C LYS A 959 -4.61 -39.68 23.33
N ASP A 960 -5.27 -39.59 24.49
CA ASP A 960 -4.73 -38.94 25.69
C ASP A 960 -3.47 -39.68 26.19
N LYS A 961 -3.43 -41.01 26.06
CA LYS A 961 -2.23 -41.83 26.37
C LYS A 961 -1.11 -41.66 25.33
N GLN A 962 -1.42 -41.58 24.04
CA GLN A 962 -0.43 -41.27 23.00
C GLN A 962 0.21 -39.89 23.22
N ASN A 963 -0.60 -38.87 23.54
CA ASN A 963 -0.12 -37.54 23.88
C ASN A 963 0.78 -37.57 25.13
N ALA A 964 0.39 -38.32 26.17
CA ALA A 964 1.22 -38.51 27.37
C ALA A 964 2.54 -39.25 27.07
N GLU A 965 2.53 -40.27 26.21
CA GLU A 965 3.73 -40.99 25.78
C GLU A 965 4.64 -40.14 24.88
N GLN A 966 4.10 -39.22 24.08
CA GLN A 966 4.88 -38.23 23.33
C GLN A 966 5.52 -37.18 24.26
N ALA A 967 4.76 -36.62 25.21
CA ALA A 967 5.28 -35.71 26.23
C ALA A 967 6.38 -36.38 27.10
N ALA A 968 6.20 -37.66 27.45
CA ALA A 968 7.23 -38.43 28.16
C ALA A 968 8.50 -38.61 27.31
N LYS A 969 8.38 -38.91 26.00
CA LYS A 969 9.53 -39.06 25.08
C LYS A 969 10.27 -37.75 24.81
N GLN A 970 9.58 -36.60 24.84
CA GLN A 970 10.22 -35.29 24.79
C GLN A 970 10.98 -34.92 26.07
N SER A 971 10.66 -35.56 27.22
CA SER A 971 11.36 -35.29 28.47
C SER A 971 12.74 -35.95 28.55
N THR A 972 12.95 -37.10 27.91
CA THR A 972 14.20 -37.87 27.96
C THR A 972 15.26 -37.43 26.93
N SER A 973 14.89 -36.66 25.90
CA SER A 973 15.86 -36.12 24.92
C SER A 973 16.51 -34.80 25.37
N LYS A 974 15.94 -34.07 26.34
CA LYS A 974 16.46 -32.79 26.86
C LYS A 974 17.72 -32.90 27.76
N GLN A 975 18.54 -33.93 27.56
CA GLN A 975 19.88 -34.06 28.17
C GLN A 975 20.97 -34.35 27.11
N ARG A 976 21.09 -33.49 26.07
CA ARG A 976 22.33 -33.21 25.29
C ARG A 976 22.05 -32.27 24.09
N MET A 977 21.96 -30.97 24.34
CA MET A 977 22.56 -29.89 23.53
C MET A 977 22.17 -28.54 24.14
N ASP A 978 23.13 -27.62 24.24
CA ASP A 978 22.91 -26.28 24.79
C ASP A 978 22.52 -25.30 23.68
N GLY A 979 21.49 -24.47 23.94
CA GLY A 979 21.33 -23.19 23.22
C GLY A 979 20.21 -23.07 22.18
N GLU A 980 19.02 -23.63 22.41
CA GLU A 980 17.80 -23.24 21.68
C GLU A 980 16.67 -22.78 22.62
N PHE A 981 15.77 -21.95 22.09
CA PHE A 981 14.68 -21.34 22.86
C PHE A 981 13.49 -22.31 22.98
N ASP A 982 12.95 -22.48 24.19
CA ASP A 982 11.66 -23.15 24.39
C ASP A 982 10.55 -22.35 23.69
N VAL A 983 10.10 -22.85 22.53
CA VAL A 983 8.92 -22.36 21.83
C VAL A 983 7.70 -22.56 22.73
N PHE A 984 6.93 -21.50 22.93
CA PHE A 984 5.68 -21.55 23.68
C PHE A 984 4.54 -21.92 22.72
N ASP A 985 4.29 -23.21 22.57
CA ASP A 985 3.08 -23.68 21.90
C ASP A 985 1.83 -23.26 22.71
N PRO A 986 0.86 -22.56 22.10
CA PRO A 986 -0.39 -22.21 22.76
C PRO A 986 -1.28 -23.44 22.93
N GLU A 987 -2.05 -23.50 24.03
CA GLU A 987 -3.04 -24.58 24.22
C GLU A 987 -4.07 -24.60 23.08
N PRO A 988 -4.41 -25.77 22.50
CA PRO A 988 -5.39 -25.85 21.42
C PRO A 988 -6.77 -25.32 21.83
N PHE A 989 -7.37 -24.47 21.00
CA PHE A 989 -8.68 -23.88 21.25
C PHE A 989 -9.76 -24.94 21.51
N ASP A 990 -10.36 -24.91 22.70
CA ASP A 990 -11.38 -25.86 23.13
C ASP A 990 -12.76 -25.50 22.56
N THR A 991 -13.26 -26.36 21.66
CA THR A 991 -14.53 -26.15 20.95
C THR A 991 -15.76 -26.14 21.85
N GLN A 992 -15.69 -26.73 23.06
CA GLN A 992 -16.80 -26.68 24.03
C GLN A 992 -16.77 -25.41 24.87
N LYS A 993 -15.58 -24.88 25.20
CA LYS A 993 -15.43 -23.57 25.86
C LYS A 993 -15.86 -22.42 24.93
N LEU A 994 -15.48 -22.47 23.66
CA LEU A 994 -15.87 -21.46 22.65
C LEU A 994 -17.40 -21.36 22.43
N LEU A 995 -18.16 -22.40 22.79
CA LEU A 995 -19.63 -22.42 22.74
C LEU A 995 -20.30 -21.95 24.04
N LYS A 996 -19.54 -21.72 25.12
CA LYS A 996 -20.04 -21.28 26.43
C LYS A 996 -19.26 -20.05 26.96
N PRO A 997 -19.08 -18.97 26.18
CA PRO A 997 -18.45 -17.75 26.66
C PRO A 997 -19.35 -17.01 27.67
N GLU A 998 -18.76 -16.35 28.66
CA GLU A 998 -19.50 -15.57 29.67
C GLU A 998 -20.27 -14.39 29.05
N ASN A 999 -19.74 -13.79 27.97
CA ASN A 999 -20.41 -12.76 27.19
C ASN A 999 -20.06 -12.89 25.69
N PRO A 1000 -20.96 -13.46 24.86
CA PRO A 1000 -20.73 -13.59 23.42
C PRO A 1000 -20.46 -12.26 22.70
N ILE A 1001 -21.08 -11.17 23.15
CA ILE A 1001 -20.91 -9.83 22.54
C ILE A 1001 -19.51 -9.27 22.83
N GLU A 1002 -18.88 -9.64 23.95
CA GLU A 1002 -17.49 -9.24 24.24
C GLU A 1002 -16.47 -10.06 23.41
N GLU A 1003 -16.70 -11.37 23.24
CA GLU A 1003 -15.88 -12.19 22.32
C GLU A 1003 -16.00 -11.69 20.88
N ALA A 1004 -17.22 -11.32 20.43
CA ALA A 1004 -17.43 -10.67 19.14
C ALA A 1004 -16.66 -9.34 19.00
N CYS A 1005 -16.53 -8.56 20.08
CA CYS A 1005 -15.76 -7.31 20.06
C CYS A 1005 -14.27 -7.55 19.83
N LYS A 1006 -13.68 -8.66 20.29
CA LYS A 1006 -12.24 -8.95 20.12
C LYS A 1006 -11.85 -9.02 18.65
N PHE A 1007 -12.58 -9.80 17.85
CA PHE A 1007 -12.40 -9.89 16.39
C PHE A 1007 -12.63 -8.53 15.68
N ILE A 1008 -13.57 -7.72 16.14
CA ILE A 1008 -13.90 -6.44 15.50
C ILE A 1008 -12.85 -5.36 15.79
N LYS A 1009 -12.31 -5.31 17.01
CA LYS A 1009 -11.45 -4.22 17.51
C LYS A 1009 -10.22 -3.94 16.63
N PRO A 1010 -9.39 -4.92 16.23
CA PRO A 1010 -8.25 -4.69 15.33
C PRO A 1010 -8.65 -4.11 13.98
N ILE A 1011 -9.85 -4.40 13.49
CA ILE A 1011 -10.36 -3.91 12.20
C ILE A 1011 -10.94 -2.50 12.32
N LEU A 1012 -11.50 -2.10 13.48
CA LEU A 1012 -12.07 -0.74 13.68
C LEU A 1012 -11.06 0.40 13.51
N GLN A 1013 -9.78 0.10 13.70
CA GLN A 1013 -8.67 1.05 13.61
C GLN A 1013 -7.95 0.99 12.25
N MET A 1014 -8.25 -0.02 11.43
CA MET A 1014 -7.63 -0.29 10.13
C MET A 1014 -8.55 0.05 8.93
N PRO A 1015 -8.00 0.22 7.72
CA PRO A 1015 -8.79 0.49 6.51
C PRO A 1015 -9.48 -0.78 6.00
N CYS A 1016 -10.68 -1.06 6.53
CA CYS A 1016 -11.54 -2.14 6.02
C CYS A 1016 -12.64 -1.59 5.09
N GLU A 1017 -12.73 -2.14 3.88
CA GLU A 1017 -13.71 -1.76 2.84
C GLU A 1017 -14.92 -2.70 2.77
N ASP A 1018 -14.99 -3.70 3.65
CA ASP A 1018 -16.01 -4.74 3.60
C ASP A 1018 -17.33 -4.25 4.26
N VAL A 1019 -18.36 -3.99 3.43
CA VAL A 1019 -19.67 -3.47 3.87
C VAL A 1019 -20.35 -4.38 4.89
N ASP A 1020 -20.37 -5.70 4.66
CA ASP A 1020 -20.96 -6.65 5.60
C ASP A 1020 -20.27 -6.56 6.97
N PHE A 1021 -18.96 -6.33 7.02
CA PHE A 1021 -18.21 -6.21 8.27
C PHE A 1021 -18.70 -5.00 9.06
N TRP A 1022 -18.88 -3.85 8.42
CA TRP A 1022 -19.39 -2.65 9.11
C TRP A 1022 -20.86 -2.81 9.54
N VAL A 1023 -21.71 -3.50 8.77
CA VAL A 1023 -23.08 -3.87 9.17
C VAL A 1023 -23.08 -4.79 10.40
N ILE A 1024 -22.18 -5.77 10.41
CA ILE A 1024 -22.00 -6.70 11.53
C ILE A 1024 -21.44 -5.97 12.77
N ALA A 1025 -20.47 -5.07 12.59
CA ALA A 1025 -19.90 -4.26 13.67
C ALA A 1025 -20.93 -3.29 14.28
N PHE A 1026 -21.74 -2.61 13.44
CA PHE A 1026 -22.86 -1.79 13.90
C PHE A 1026 -23.79 -2.59 14.83
N ARG A 1027 -24.13 -3.82 14.42
CA ARG A 1027 -24.99 -4.72 15.17
C ARG A 1027 -24.39 -5.10 16.52
N VAL A 1028 -23.10 -5.45 16.60
CA VAL A 1028 -22.42 -5.70 17.88
C VAL A 1028 -22.44 -4.48 18.79
N TYR A 1029 -22.14 -3.28 18.27
CA TYR A 1029 -22.13 -2.07 19.09
C TYR A 1029 -23.53 -1.56 19.49
N SER A 1030 -24.58 -1.98 18.80
CA SER A 1030 -25.98 -1.79 19.22
C SER A 1030 -26.37 -2.60 20.46
N TYR A 1031 -25.69 -3.72 20.73
CA TYR A 1031 -25.82 -4.49 21.98
C TYR A 1031 -24.95 -3.95 23.13
N LYS A 1032 -24.07 -2.96 22.88
CA LYS A 1032 -23.20 -2.32 23.89
C LYS A 1032 -23.48 -0.83 24.10
N ASP A 1033 -24.55 -0.33 23.49
CA ASP A 1033 -25.01 1.08 23.52
C ASP A 1033 -23.91 2.10 23.21
N LYS A 1034 -22.95 1.73 22.33
CA LYS A 1034 -21.83 2.61 21.94
C LYS A 1034 -22.24 3.47 20.75
N LEU A 1035 -23.14 4.42 20.99
CA LEU A 1035 -23.73 5.32 20.00
C LEU A 1035 -22.69 5.95 19.04
N LEU A 1036 -21.54 6.42 19.54
CA LEU A 1036 -20.49 6.99 18.67
C LEU A 1036 -19.86 5.96 17.72
N ILE A 1037 -19.72 4.71 18.16
CA ILE A 1037 -19.19 3.62 17.32
C ILE A 1037 -20.26 3.13 16.34
N MET A 1038 -21.53 3.07 16.76
CA MET A 1038 -22.67 2.83 15.86
C MET A 1038 -22.72 3.89 14.74
N LEU A 1039 -22.56 5.18 15.09
CA LEU A 1039 -22.51 6.27 14.12
C LEU A 1039 -21.28 6.16 13.20
N LYS A 1040 -20.09 5.76 13.72
CA LYS A 1040 -18.91 5.46 12.90
C LYS A 1040 -19.18 4.31 11.92
N CYS A 1041 -19.84 3.23 12.35
CA CYS A 1041 -20.19 2.12 11.47
C CYS A 1041 -21.21 2.54 10.41
N LEU A 1042 -22.25 3.30 10.77
CA LEU A 1042 -23.21 3.89 9.82
C LEU A 1042 -22.51 4.75 8.76
N TYR A 1043 -21.61 5.65 9.18
CA TYR A 1043 -20.84 6.50 8.29
C TYR A 1043 -19.91 5.70 7.37
N LYS A 1044 -19.31 4.61 7.86
CA LYS A 1044 -18.51 3.69 7.02
C LYS A 1044 -19.37 2.91 6.03
N ILE A 1045 -20.57 2.44 6.40
CA ILE A 1045 -21.51 1.79 5.47
C ILE A 1045 -21.96 2.80 4.40
N PHE A 1046 -22.33 4.02 4.80
CA PHE A 1046 -22.74 5.10 3.89
C PHE A 1046 -21.65 5.44 2.86
N ASN A 1047 -20.39 5.52 3.28
CA ASN A 1047 -19.27 5.82 2.38
C ASN A 1047 -18.85 4.64 1.48
N LEU A 1048 -19.25 3.40 1.79
CA LEU A 1048 -18.87 2.19 1.04
C LEU A 1048 -20.00 1.64 0.14
N ASP A 1049 -21.26 1.77 0.54
CA ASP A 1049 -22.45 1.46 -0.26
C ASP A 1049 -23.47 2.62 -0.18
N PRO A 1050 -23.15 3.80 -0.76
CA PRO A 1050 -24.09 4.90 -0.92
C PRO A 1050 -25.22 4.56 -1.92
N THR A 1051 -25.23 3.35 -2.50
CA THR A 1051 -26.24 2.82 -3.42
C THR A 1051 -27.34 2.02 -2.72
N ASN A 1052 -27.36 1.94 -1.39
CA ASN A 1052 -28.31 1.12 -0.63
C ASN A 1052 -29.03 1.89 0.49
N LYS A 1053 -29.88 2.87 0.12
CA LYS A 1053 -30.69 3.67 1.05
C LYS A 1053 -31.63 2.81 1.89
N GLN A 1054 -32.08 1.65 1.41
CA GLN A 1054 -32.92 0.77 2.22
C GLN A 1054 -32.14 0.31 3.47
N LEU A 1055 -30.96 -0.30 3.28
CA LEU A 1055 -30.10 -0.74 4.39
C LEU A 1055 -29.70 0.44 5.29
N LEU A 1056 -29.33 1.58 4.70
CA LEU A 1056 -28.92 2.77 5.45
C LEU A 1056 -30.06 3.32 6.32
N ASN A 1057 -31.28 3.41 5.80
CA ASN A 1057 -32.45 3.88 6.54
C ASN A 1057 -32.86 2.90 7.64
N GLU A 1058 -32.82 1.58 7.38
CA GLU A 1058 -33.09 0.54 8.39
C GLU A 1058 -32.10 0.58 9.57
N LEU A 1059 -30.83 0.88 9.30
CA LEU A 1059 -29.79 1.01 10.34
C LEU A 1059 -29.85 2.37 11.04
N PHE A 1060 -30.14 3.46 10.31
CA PHE A 1060 -30.26 4.80 10.88
C PHE A 1060 -31.47 4.91 11.82
N ALA A 1061 -32.61 4.31 11.47
CA ALA A 1061 -33.78 4.25 12.35
C ALA A 1061 -33.45 3.58 13.70
N LYS A 1062 -32.72 2.45 13.69
CA LYS A 1062 -32.26 1.75 14.90
C LYS A 1062 -31.25 2.55 15.71
N TYR A 1063 -30.40 3.34 15.06
CA TYR A 1063 -29.52 4.27 15.74
C TYR A 1063 -30.31 5.39 16.43
N LYS A 1064 -31.31 5.97 15.75
CA LYS A 1064 -32.14 7.05 16.29
C LYS A 1064 -32.99 6.59 17.48
N GLU A 1065 -33.60 5.41 17.40
CA GLU A 1065 -34.30 4.77 18.52
C GLU A 1065 -33.40 4.64 19.77
N LYS A 1066 -32.19 4.08 19.59
CA LYS A 1066 -31.19 3.94 20.66
C LYS A 1066 -30.65 5.29 21.19
N PHE A 1067 -30.57 6.31 20.33
CA PHE A 1067 -30.15 7.65 20.71
C PHE A 1067 -31.21 8.33 21.61
N GLU A 1068 -32.48 8.28 21.20
CA GLU A 1068 -33.62 8.84 21.93
C GLU A 1068 -33.86 8.16 23.29
N GLN A 1069 -33.63 6.84 23.37
CA GLN A 1069 -33.69 6.08 24.63
C GLN A 1069 -32.55 6.41 25.62
N SER A 1070 -31.46 7.06 25.18
CA SER A 1070 -30.25 7.24 25.99
C SER A 1070 -30.28 8.48 26.89
N GLU A 1071 -29.59 8.43 28.03
CA GLU A 1071 -29.40 9.60 28.92
C GLU A 1071 -28.60 10.74 28.26
N ALA A 1072 -27.87 10.47 27.18
CA ALA A 1072 -27.14 11.49 26.42
C ALA A 1072 -28.07 12.57 25.86
N SER A 1073 -29.36 12.27 25.65
CA SER A 1073 -30.40 13.24 25.28
C SER A 1073 -30.65 14.33 26.35
N LYS A 1074 -30.25 14.10 27.61
CA LYS A 1074 -30.57 14.96 28.77
C LYS A 1074 -29.41 15.86 29.22
N ILE A 1075 -28.20 15.69 28.68
CA ILE A 1075 -26.96 16.30 29.22
C ILE A 1075 -26.39 17.39 28.30
N LYS A 1076 -26.69 18.66 28.63
CA LYS A 1076 -26.46 19.89 27.84
C LYS A 1076 -25.07 20.20 27.24
N LYS A 1077 -24.03 19.39 27.48
CA LYS A 1077 -22.67 19.60 26.90
C LYS A 1077 -22.22 18.49 25.96
N THR A 1078 -22.62 17.24 26.19
CA THR A 1078 -22.39 16.13 25.26
C THR A 1078 -23.53 15.96 24.25
N THR A 1079 -24.70 16.53 24.51
CA THR A 1079 -25.80 16.63 23.53
C THR A 1079 -25.33 17.24 22.22
N ASN A 1080 -24.76 18.45 22.25
CA ASN A 1080 -24.63 19.30 21.06
C ASN A 1080 -23.86 18.60 19.94
N LEU A 1081 -22.61 18.18 20.16
CA LEU A 1081 -21.81 17.52 19.13
C LEU A 1081 -22.48 16.26 18.55
N LEU A 1082 -23.13 15.43 19.39
CA LEU A 1082 -23.81 14.22 18.92
C LEU A 1082 -25.12 14.53 18.17
N VAL A 1083 -25.87 15.53 18.63
CA VAL A 1083 -27.08 16.04 17.96
C VAL A 1083 -26.72 16.69 16.62
N ASP A 1084 -25.65 17.47 16.55
CA ASP A 1084 -25.27 18.21 15.36
C ASP A 1084 -24.60 17.29 14.33
N LEU A 1085 -23.83 16.28 14.75
CA LEU A 1085 -23.40 15.17 13.89
C LEU A 1085 -24.60 14.32 13.40
N THR A 1086 -25.61 14.09 14.24
CA THR A 1086 -26.83 13.36 13.83
C THR A 1086 -27.64 14.16 12.81
N LYS A 1087 -27.87 15.46 13.03
CA LYS A 1087 -28.50 16.37 12.05
C LYS A 1087 -27.71 16.44 10.75
N ALA A 1088 -26.38 16.52 10.81
CA ALA A 1088 -25.54 16.49 9.61
C ALA A 1088 -25.69 15.17 8.84
N LEU A 1089 -25.94 14.06 9.54
CA LEU A 1089 -26.30 12.79 8.90
C LEU A 1089 -27.74 12.80 8.34
N GLU A 1090 -28.73 13.34 9.05
CA GLU A 1090 -30.11 13.47 8.57
C GLU A 1090 -30.18 14.32 7.30
N ILE A 1091 -29.43 15.42 7.24
CA ILE A 1091 -29.30 16.27 6.05
C ILE A 1091 -28.60 15.50 4.91
N LYS A 1092 -27.47 14.81 5.18
CA LYS A 1092 -26.76 13.99 4.16
C LYS A 1092 -27.55 12.76 3.68
N LEU A 1093 -28.50 12.26 4.48
CA LEU A 1093 -29.43 11.19 4.09
C LEU A 1093 -30.68 11.72 3.36
N GLY A 1094 -30.88 13.04 3.27
CA GLY A 1094 -32.03 13.67 2.60
C GLY A 1094 -33.32 13.61 3.41
N ILE A 1095 -33.24 13.68 4.75
CA ILE A 1095 -34.38 13.50 5.67
C ILE A 1095 -35.03 14.84 6.07
N ASN A 1096 -34.39 15.99 5.80
CA ASN A 1096 -34.95 17.32 6.13
C ASN A 1096 -34.39 18.44 5.24
N GLU A 1097 -35.25 19.38 4.79
CA GLU A 1097 -34.91 20.48 3.88
C GLU A 1097 -34.94 21.85 4.61
N GLY A 1098 -33.90 22.13 5.41
CA GLY A 1098 -33.78 23.38 6.19
C GLY A 1098 -32.72 24.36 5.66
N ASN A 1099 -32.98 25.67 5.79
CA ASN A 1099 -32.16 26.76 5.24
C ASN A 1099 -30.64 26.65 5.55
N VAL A 1100 -29.83 26.60 4.49
CA VAL A 1100 -28.36 26.56 4.56
C VAL A 1100 -27.78 27.99 4.52
N SER A 1101 -27.37 28.53 5.68
CA SER A 1101 -26.70 29.86 5.71
C SER A 1101 -25.75 30.13 6.89
N THR A 1102 -25.66 29.28 7.92
CA THR A 1102 -24.90 29.58 9.16
C THR A 1102 -23.94 28.48 9.63
N LEU A 1103 -23.51 27.58 8.75
CA LEU A 1103 -22.45 26.60 9.01
C LEU A 1103 -21.38 26.67 7.90
N ALA A 1104 -20.72 27.81 7.81
CA ALA A 1104 -19.56 28.02 6.96
C ALA A 1104 -18.28 27.97 7.81
N ARG A 1105 -17.35 27.09 7.42
CA ARG A 1105 -15.91 27.07 7.79
C ARG A 1105 -15.58 27.21 9.29
N ASP A 1106 -15.24 26.08 9.89
CA ASP A 1106 -13.94 25.86 10.56
C ASP A 1106 -13.62 24.35 10.44
N ASP A 1107 -12.34 23.98 10.58
CA ASP A 1107 -11.70 22.74 10.05
C ASP A 1107 -12.37 21.39 10.37
#